data_AF-O75309-F1
#
_entry.id   AF-O75309-F1
#
_cell.length_a   1.000
_cell.length_b   1.000
_cell.length_c   1.000
_cell.angle_alpha   90.00
_cell.angle_beta   90.00
_cell.angle_gamma   90.00
#
_symmetry.space_group_name_H-M   'P 1'
#
loop_
_entity.id
_entity.type
_entity.pdbx_description
1 polymer ?
#
loop_
_entity_poly.entity_id
_entity_poly.type
_entity_poly.pdbx_seq_one_letter_code
_entity_poly.pdbx_strand_id
1 'polypeptide(L)'
;MVPAWLWLLCVSVPQALPKAQPAELSVEVPENYGGNFPLYLTKLPLPREGAEGQIVLSGDSGKATEGPFAMDPDSGFLLVTRALDREEQAEYQLQVTLEMQDGHVLWGPQPVLVHVKDENDQVPHFSQAIYRARLSRGTRPGIPFLFLEASDRDEPGTANSDLRFHILSQAPAQPSPDMFQLEPRLGALALSPKGSTSLDHALERTYQLLVQVKDMGDQASGHQATATVEVSIIESTWVSLEPIHLAENLKVLYPHHMAQVHWSGGDVHYHLESHPPGPFEVNAEGNLYVTRELDREAQAEYLLQVRAQNSHGEDYAAPLELHVLVMDENDNVPICPPRDPTVSIPELSPPGTEVTRLSAEDADAPGSPNSHVVYQLLSPEPEDGVEGRAFQVDPTSGSVTLGVLPLRAGQNILLLVLAMDLAGAEGGFSSTCEVEVAVTDINDHAPEFITSQIGPISLPEDVEPGTLVAMLTAIDADLEPAFRLMDFAIERGDTEGTFGLDWEPDSGHVRLRLCKNLSYEAAPSHEVVVVVQSVAKLVGPGPGPGATATVTVLVERVMPPPKLDQESYEASVPISAPAGSFLLTIQPSDPISRTLRFSLVNDSEGWLCIEKFSGEVHTAQSLQGAQPGDTYTVLVEAQDTDEPRLSASAPLVIHFLKAPPAPALTLAPVPSQYLCTPRQDHGLIVSGPSKDPDLASGHGPYSFTLGPNPTVQRDWRLQTLNGSHAYLTLALHWVEPREHIIPVVVSHNAQMWQLLVRVIVCRCNVEGQCMRKVGRMKGMPTKLSAVGILVGTLVAIGIFLILIFTHWTMSRKKDPDQPADSVPLKATV
;
A
#
# COMPACT_ATOMS: atom_id res chain seq x y z
N MET A 1 -84.57 -77.83 102.74
CA MET A 1 -85.56 -76.83 102.30
C MET A 1 -85.84 -77.12 100.82
N VAL A 2 -87.12 -77.32 100.48
CA VAL A 2 -87.62 -77.84 99.19
C VAL A 2 -87.85 -76.69 98.18
N PRO A 3 -87.83 -76.93 96.85
CA PRO A 3 -87.39 -75.96 95.82
C PRO A 3 -88.51 -75.41 94.92
N ALA A 4 -88.18 -74.42 94.07
CA ALA A 4 -88.95 -73.99 92.88
C ALA A 4 -87.95 -73.32 91.90
N TRP A 5 -87.45 -74.00 90.87
CA TRP A 5 -87.97 -74.25 89.51
C TRP A 5 -87.79 -73.09 88.51
N LEU A 6 -86.93 -73.39 87.53
CA LEU A 6 -86.63 -72.68 86.28
C LEU A 6 -87.85 -72.60 85.35
N TRP A 7 -87.92 -71.50 84.60
CA TRP A 7 -88.52 -71.41 83.27
C TRP A 7 -87.64 -70.47 82.43
N LEU A 8 -86.99 -70.98 81.39
CA LEU A 8 -86.42 -70.16 80.32
C LEU A 8 -86.49 -70.92 78.99
N LEU A 9 -87.25 -70.32 78.08
CA LEU A 9 -87.60 -70.81 76.76
C LEU A 9 -86.40 -70.86 75.82
N CYS A 10 -86.14 -72.02 75.23
CA CYS A 10 -85.35 -72.16 74.01
C CYS A 10 -86.27 -71.93 72.81
N VAL A 11 -86.11 -70.80 72.14
CA VAL A 11 -86.66 -70.54 70.81
C VAL A 11 -85.61 -70.93 69.77
N SER A 12 -85.98 -71.89 68.94
CA SER A 12 -85.21 -72.51 67.87
C SER A 12 -85.23 -71.67 66.60
N VAL A 13 -84.04 -71.33 66.08
CA VAL A 13 -83.81 -70.88 64.69
C VAL A 13 -82.88 -71.91 64.04
N PRO A 14 -83.18 -72.41 62.83
CA PRO A 14 -82.49 -73.56 62.26
C PRO A 14 -81.18 -73.14 61.59
N GLN A 15 -80.04 -73.47 62.21
CA GLN A 15 -78.77 -73.51 61.49
C GLN A 15 -78.70 -74.82 60.71
N ALA A 16 -78.88 -74.73 59.40
CA ALA A 16 -78.51 -75.79 58.47
C ALA A 16 -76.98 -75.95 58.51
N LEU A 17 -76.48 -76.86 59.35
CA LEU A 17 -75.11 -77.35 59.22
C LEU A 17 -74.96 -77.95 57.81
N PRO A 18 -73.90 -77.63 57.05
CA PRO A 18 -73.63 -78.30 55.79
C PRO A 18 -73.42 -79.79 56.10
N LYS A 19 -74.11 -80.66 55.34
CA LYS A 19 -73.93 -82.11 55.42
C LYS A 19 -72.42 -82.41 55.36
N ALA A 20 -71.87 -82.94 56.45
CA ALA A 20 -70.52 -83.46 56.47
C ALA A 20 -70.38 -84.44 55.30
N GLN A 21 -69.50 -84.14 54.34
CA GLN A 21 -69.11 -85.13 53.35
C GLN A 21 -68.52 -86.33 54.11
N PRO A 22 -68.88 -87.57 53.74
CA PRO A 22 -68.28 -88.75 54.36
C PRO A 22 -66.75 -88.63 54.21
N ALA A 23 -66.02 -88.82 55.30
CA ALA A 23 -64.57 -88.78 55.28
C ALA A 23 -64.06 -89.82 54.27
N GLU A 24 -63.30 -89.38 53.28
CA GLU A 24 -62.65 -90.27 52.32
C GLU A 24 -61.70 -91.21 53.05
N LEU A 25 -61.87 -92.49 52.82
CA LEU A 25 -61.07 -93.51 53.47
C LEU A 25 -59.85 -93.79 52.58
N SER A 26 -58.68 -93.31 52.99
CA SER A 26 -57.43 -93.57 52.27
C SER A 26 -56.79 -94.86 52.79
N VAL A 27 -56.38 -95.73 51.86
CA VAL A 27 -55.65 -96.97 52.17
C VAL A 27 -54.46 -97.09 51.25
N GLU A 28 -53.34 -97.54 51.79
CA GLU A 28 -52.09 -97.76 51.07
C GLU A 28 -51.84 -99.25 50.89
N VAL A 29 -51.50 -99.66 49.68
CA VAL A 29 -51.19 -101.05 49.33
C VAL A 29 -49.85 -101.07 48.60
N PRO A 30 -48.81 -101.77 49.10
CA PRO A 30 -47.58 -101.93 48.35
C PRO A 30 -47.87 -102.63 47.03
N GLU A 31 -47.28 -102.14 45.95
CA GLU A 31 -47.31 -102.86 44.68
C GLU A 31 -46.60 -104.21 44.78
N ASN A 32 -46.83 -105.06 43.79
CA ASN A 32 -46.19 -106.37 43.67
C ASN A 32 -46.28 -107.24 44.94
N TYR A 33 -47.31 -107.02 45.76
CA TYR A 33 -47.47 -107.72 47.03
C TYR A 33 -47.42 -109.24 46.83
N GLY A 34 -46.35 -109.87 47.31
CA GLY A 34 -46.07 -111.30 47.11
C GLY A 34 -46.78 -112.27 48.06
N GLY A 35 -47.71 -111.78 48.87
CA GLY A 35 -48.47 -112.62 49.80
C GLY A 35 -49.64 -113.37 49.16
N ASN A 36 -50.43 -114.05 49.98
CA ASN A 36 -51.62 -114.76 49.50
C ASN A 36 -52.76 -113.78 49.22
N PHE A 37 -53.45 -113.97 48.10
CA PHE A 37 -54.69 -113.27 47.77
C PHE A 37 -55.93 -114.10 48.16
N PRO A 38 -57.06 -113.45 48.50
CA PRO A 38 -57.26 -112.00 48.55
C PRO A 38 -56.59 -111.33 49.77
N LEU A 39 -56.08 -110.11 49.56
CA LEU A 39 -55.49 -109.27 50.62
C LEU A 39 -56.59 -108.37 51.21
N TYR A 40 -56.86 -108.50 52.51
CA TYR A 40 -57.84 -107.68 53.22
C TYR A 40 -57.24 -106.31 53.56
N LEU A 41 -57.83 -105.24 53.00
CA LEU A 41 -57.32 -103.87 53.15
C LEU A 41 -57.89 -103.18 54.39
N THR A 42 -59.22 -103.03 54.41
CA THR A 42 -59.91 -102.27 55.45
C THR A 42 -61.34 -102.75 55.58
N LYS A 43 -61.88 -102.67 56.79
CA LYS A 43 -63.28 -103.00 57.05
C LYS A 43 -64.12 -101.75 56.93
N LEU A 44 -65.11 -101.76 56.03
CA LEU A 44 -66.05 -100.65 55.91
C LEU A 44 -67.10 -100.70 57.03
N PRO A 45 -67.52 -99.56 57.57
CA PRO A 45 -68.51 -99.48 58.65
C PRO A 45 -69.93 -99.67 58.09
N LEU A 46 -70.19 -100.84 57.50
CA LEU A 46 -71.49 -101.21 56.96
C LEU A 46 -72.56 -101.30 58.08
N PRO A 47 -73.83 -100.93 57.81
CA PRO A 47 -74.92 -101.10 58.76
C PRO A 47 -75.09 -102.57 59.17
N ARG A 48 -75.26 -102.84 60.47
CA ARG A 48 -75.45 -104.21 61.00
C ARG A 48 -76.86 -104.76 60.68
N GLU A 49 -76.90 -106.03 60.27
CA GLU A 49 -78.02 -106.98 60.30
C GLU A 49 -79.42 -106.44 59.93
N GLY A 50 -79.90 -106.78 58.72
CA GLY A 50 -81.32 -106.68 58.36
C GLY A 50 -81.62 -106.13 56.96
N ALA A 51 -80.62 -105.66 56.23
CA ALA A 51 -80.78 -105.17 54.87
C ALA A 51 -80.47 -106.29 53.85
N GLU A 52 -81.46 -106.72 53.07
CA GLU A 52 -81.28 -107.53 51.85
C GLU A 52 -80.62 -106.71 50.72
N GLY A 53 -79.61 -105.91 51.05
CA GLY A 53 -78.86 -105.09 50.10
C GLY A 53 -77.59 -105.80 49.64
N GLN A 54 -77.23 -105.61 48.38
CA GLN A 54 -75.96 -106.02 47.79
C GLN A 54 -74.94 -104.88 47.93
N ILE A 55 -73.72 -105.21 48.36
CA ILE A 55 -72.62 -104.25 48.37
C ILE A 55 -72.13 -104.10 46.91
N VAL A 56 -72.13 -102.87 46.40
CA VAL A 56 -71.69 -102.53 45.06
C VAL A 56 -70.41 -101.70 45.16
N LEU A 57 -69.39 -102.12 44.41
CA LEU A 57 -68.13 -101.41 44.26
C LEU A 57 -68.07 -100.78 42.86
N SER A 58 -67.93 -99.45 42.80
CA SER A 58 -67.79 -98.70 41.56
C SER A 58 -66.45 -97.98 41.52
N GLY A 59 -65.74 -98.01 40.40
CA GLY A 59 -64.50 -97.23 40.21
C GLY A 59 -64.74 -95.86 39.60
N ASP A 60 -63.66 -95.16 39.22
CA ASP A 60 -63.65 -93.81 38.62
C ASP A 60 -64.67 -93.57 37.50
N SER A 61 -64.96 -94.60 36.70
CA SER A 61 -65.92 -94.50 35.59
C SER A 61 -67.40 -94.55 36.00
N GLY A 62 -67.70 -94.64 37.30
CA GLY A 62 -69.06 -94.77 37.84
C GLY A 62 -69.78 -96.06 37.44
N LYS A 63 -69.06 -97.03 36.85
CA LYS A 63 -69.55 -98.37 36.52
C LYS A 63 -68.98 -99.38 37.49
N ALA A 64 -69.76 -100.44 37.76
CA ALA A 64 -69.31 -101.60 38.49
C ALA A 64 -68.04 -102.16 37.83
N THR A 65 -66.93 -102.11 38.54
CA THR A 65 -65.61 -102.45 38.01
C THR A 65 -65.36 -103.96 38.06
N GLU A 66 -65.05 -104.58 36.92
CA GLU A 66 -64.24 -105.82 36.86
C GLU A 66 -62.76 -105.48 37.18
N GLY A 67 -62.53 -104.84 38.31
CA GLY A 67 -61.22 -104.36 38.75
C GLY A 67 -60.51 -105.35 39.69
N PRO A 68 -59.29 -105.03 40.14
CA PRO A 68 -58.55 -105.85 41.10
C PRO A 68 -59.13 -105.80 42.52
N PHE A 69 -60.22 -105.06 42.75
CA PHE A 69 -60.83 -104.89 44.06
C PHE A 69 -62.19 -105.59 44.13
N ALA A 70 -62.48 -106.18 45.29
CA ALA A 70 -63.80 -106.72 45.59
C ALA A 70 -64.14 -106.49 47.07
N MET A 71 -65.41 -106.68 47.42
CA MET A 71 -65.90 -106.61 48.80
C MET A 71 -66.25 -108.01 49.27
N ASP A 72 -65.79 -108.40 50.45
CA ASP A 72 -66.27 -109.62 51.12
C ASP A 72 -67.70 -109.36 51.65
N PRO A 73 -68.73 -110.05 51.12
CA PRO A 73 -70.12 -109.81 51.49
C PRO A 73 -70.42 -110.16 52.95
N ASP A 74 -69.71 -111.12 53.53
CA ASP A 74 -70.01 -111.60 54.89
C ASP A 74 -69.33 -110.73 55.96
N SER A 75 -68.11 -110.28 55.68
CA SER A 75 -67.28 -109.58 56.66
C SER A 75 -67.26 -108.05 56.49
N GLY A 76 -67.59 -107.54 55.31
CA GLY A 76 -67.59 -106.12 54.96
C GLY A 76 -66.19 -105.53 54.71
N PHE A 77 -65.20 -106.37 54.43
CA PHE A 77 -63.86 -105.90 54.09
C PHE A 77 -63.72 -105.61 52.60
N LEU A 78 -63.08 -104.48 52.29
CA LEU A 78 -62.49 -104.24 50.97
C LEU A 78 -61.24 -105.09 50.84
N LEU A 79 -61.13 -105.81 49.73
CA LEU A 79 -60.02 -106.70 49.46
C LEU A 79 -59.47 -106.50 48.05
N VAL A 80 -58.16 -106.74 47.91
CA VAL A 80 -57.50 -106.81 46.61
C VAL A 80 -57.41 -108.28 46.22
N THR A 81 -57.81 -108.60 45.00
CA THR A 81 -57.91 -109.97 44.49
C THR A 81 -56.65 -110.46 43.78
N ARG A 82 -55.78 -109.53 43.38
CA ARG A 82 -54.50 -109.79 42.70
C ARG A 82 -53.49 -108.69 43.03
N ALA A 83 -52.22 -108.91 42.70
CA ALA A 83 -51.20 -107.88 42.87
C ALA A 83 -51.53 -106.63 42.03
N LEU A 84 -51.10 -105.47 42.53
CA LEU A 84 -51.20 -104.17 41.86
C LEU A 84 -49.80 -103.78 41.37
N ASP A 85 -49.76 -102.98 40.31
CA ASP A 85 -48.56 -102.45 39.65
C ASP A 85 -48.75 -100.92 39.60
N ARG A 86 -47.85 -100.18 40.23
CA ARG A 86 -47.96 -98.73 40.36
C ARG A 86 -47.66 -98.04 39.02
N GLU A 87 -46.74 -98.57 38.22
CA GLU A 87 -46.43 -98.06 36.88
C GLU A 87 -47.63 -98.20 35.92
N GLU A 88 -48.48 -99.21 36.12
CA GLU A 88 -49.76 -99.32 35.40
C GLU A 88 -50.78 -98.31 35.93
N GLN A 89 -51.00 -98.26 37.25
CA GLN A 89 -51.94 -97.33 37.89
C GLN A 89 -51.62 -97.10 39.38
N ALA A 90 -51.12 -95.90 39.70
CA ALA A 90 -50.71 -95.53 41.06
C ALA A 90 -51.88 -95.27 42.04
N GLU A 91 -53.05 -94.92 41.54
CA GLU A 91 -54.20 -94.57 42.38
C GLU A 91 -55.51 -95.13 41.83
N TYR A 92 -56.36 -95.63 42.73
CA TYR A 92 -57.70 -96.08 42.42
C TYR A 92 -58.71 -95.36 43.31
N GLN A 93 -59.59 -94.58 42.70
CA GLN A 93 -60.75 -94.01 43.39
C GLN A 93 -61.92 -94.97 43.28
N LEU A 94 -62.35 -95.46 44.43
CA LEU A 94 -63.45 -96.41 44.58
C LEU A 94 -64.61 -95.76 45.34
N GLN A 95 -65.82 -96.15 45.01
CA GLN A 95 -67.03 -95.77 45.71
C GLN A 95 -67.76 -97.06 46.12
N VAL A 96 -68.03 -97.19 47.41
CA VAL A 96 -68.78 -98.32 47.95
C VAL A 96 -70.18 -97.88 48.34
N THR A 97 -71.17 -98.55 47.78
CA THR A 97 -72.59 -98.37 48.09
C THR A 97 -73.18 -99.70 48.57
N LEU A 98 -74.17 -99.63 49.45
CA LEU A 98 -75.04 -100.76 49.77
C LEU A 98 -76.36 -100.50 49.05
N GLU A 99 -76.73 -101.33 48.09
CA GLU A 99 -77.88 -101.12 47.20
C GLU A 99 -78.90 -102.24 47.32
N MET A 100 -80.19 -101.91 47.33
CA MET A 100 -81.27 -102.89 47.16
C MET A 100 -81.32 -103.38 45.70
N GLN A 101 -81.98 -104.52 45.45
CA GLN A 101 -82.14 -105.06 44.08
C GLN A 101 -82.84 -104.11 43.10
N ASP A 102 -83.58 -103.11 43.58
CA ASP A 102 -84.24 -102.06 42.79
C ASP A 102 -83.34 -100.83 42.53
N GLY A 103 -82.07 -100.86 42.96
CA GLY A 103 -81.09 -99.79 42.82
C GLY A 103 -81.13 -98.73 43.94
N HIS A 104 -81.96 -98.91 44.97
CA HIS A 104 -82.04 -97.95 46.08
C HIS A 104 -80.83 -98.09 47.02
N VAL A 105 -80.02 -97.02 47.13
CA VAL A 105 -78.84 -96.96 48.00
C VAL A 105 -79.26 -96.85 49.48
N LEU A 106 -78.99 -97.89 50.27
CA LEU A 106 -79.23 -97.97 51.71
C LEU A 106 -78.13 -97.33 52.56
N TRP A 107 -76.90 -97.33 52.06
CA TRP A 107 -75.73 -96.77 52.72
C TRP A 107 -74.65 -96.44 51.67
N GLY A 108 -73.87 -95.39 51.92
CA GLY A 108 -72.92 -94.83 50.95
C GLY A 108 -73.52 -93.70 50.09
N PRO A 109 -72.80 -93.22 49.07
CA PRO A 109 -71.48 -93.69 48.62
C PRO A 109 -70.39 -93.33 49.63
N GLN A 110 -69.55 -94.31 49.97
CA GLN A 110 -68.34 -94.11 50.76
C GLN A 110 -67.15 -94.05 49.80
N PRO A 111 -66.51 -92.88 49.61
CA PRO A 111 -65.28 -92.78 48.84
C PRO A 111 -64.15 -93.53 49.56
N VAL A 112 -63.43 -94.34 48.81
CA VAL A 112 -62.23 -95.03 49.24
C VAL A 112 -61.15 -94.76 48.20
N LEU A 113 -60.07 -94.11 48.62
CA LEU A 113 -58.91 -93.85 47.79
C LEU A 113 -57.85 -94.89 48.12
N VAL A 114 -57.49 -95.69 47.13
CA VAL A 114 -56.41 -96.67 47.26
C VAL A 114 -55.18 -96.11 46.58
N HIS A 115 -54.15 -95.80 47.37
CA HIS A 115 -52.83 -95.47 46.86
C HIS A 115 -52.01 -96.75 46.76
N VAL A 116 -51.43 -96.99 45.59
CA VAL A 116 -50.44 -98.03 45.40
C VAL A 116 -49.08 -97.45 45.81
N LYS A 117 -48.49 -98.03 46.85
CA LYS A 117 -47.16 -97.64 47.33
C LYS A 117 -46.10 -98.16 46.39
N ASP A 118 -45.21 -97.26 46.01
CA ASP A 118 -44.00 -97.51 45.25
C ASP A 118 -43.07 -98.47 45.99
N GLU A 119 -42.73 -99.56 45.33
CA GLU A 119 -41.65 -100.47 45.73
C GLU A 119 -40.54 -100.36 44.67
N ASN A 120 -39.27 -100.40 45.09
CA ASN A 120 -38.13 -100.27 44.19
C ASN A 120 -37.99 -101.51 43.30
N ASP A 121 -38.82 -101.64 42.27
CA ASP A 121 -38.98 -102.83 41.43
C ASP A 121 -38.57 -102.59 39.97
N GLN A 122 -38.52 -101.33 39.55
CA GLN A 122 -38.00 -100.94 38.26
C GLN A 122 -36.47 -100.87 38.32
N VAL A 123 -35.84 -101.18 37.19
CA VAL A 123 -34.39 -101.12 37.06
C VAL A 123 -34.03 -99.86 36.27
N PRO A 124 -33.11 -99.01 36.78
CA PRO A 124 -32.61 -97.88 36.04
C PRO A 124 -32.12 -98.30 34.65
N HIS A 125 -32.42 -97.51 33.62
CA HIS A 125 -31.91 -97.78 32.27
C HIS A 125 -31.25 -96.54 31.67
N PHE A 126 -30.07 -96.74 31.08
CA PHE A 126 -29.44 -95.71 30.27
C PHE A 126 -30.20 -95.51 28.96
N SER A 127 -30.23 -94.27 28.45
CA SER A 127 -30.78 -93.97 27.14
C SER A 127 -30.00 -94.65 26.01
N GLN A 128 -28.71 -94.95 26.24
CA GLN A 128 -27.83 -95.66 25.29
C GLN A 128 -27.00 -96.74 26.00
N ALA A 129 -26.80 -97.88 25.33
CA ALA A 129 -25.91 -98.93 25.84
C ALA A 129 -24.41 -98.56 25.69
N ILE A 130 -24.09 -97.79 24.65
CA ILE A 130 -22.73 -97.34 24.33
C ILE A 130 -22.79 -95.85 24.00
N TYR A 131 -22.13 -95.03 24.82
CA TYR A 131 -21.93 -93.61 24.56
C TYR A 131 -20.57 -93.41 23.89
N ARG A 132 -20.50 -92.50 22.91
CA ARG A 132 -19.26 -92.17 22.22
C ARG A 132 -19.00 -90.68 22.34
N ALA A 133 -17.82 -90.33 22.84
CA ALA A 133 -17.39 -88.95 22.99
C ALA A 133 -16.05 -88.71 22.29
N ARG A 134 -15.92 -87.51 21.75
CA ARG A 134 -14.68 -86.98 21.20
C ARG A 134 -14.23 -85.84 22.08
N LEU A 135 -13.03 -85.98 22.64
CA LEU A 135 -12.48 -85.04 23.59
C LEU A 135 -11.20 -84.43 23.00
N SER A 136 -11.20 -83.11 22.84
CA SER A 136 -10.03 -82.41 22.33
C SER A 136 -8.95 -82.28 23.42
N ARG A 137 -7.69 -82.38 23.02
CA ARG A 137 -6.56 -82.05 23.90
C ARG A 137 -6.62 -80.57 24.30
N GLY A 138 -6.20 -80.27 25.53
CA GLY A 138 -6.29 -78.93 26.11
C GLY A 138 -7.66 -78.60 26.72
N THR A 139 -8.62 -79.53 26.72
CA THR A 139 -9.87 -79.35 27.47
C THR A 139 -9.57 -79.15 28.96
N ARG A 140 -10.17 -78.11 29.53
CA ARG A 140 -10.02 -77.71 30.94
C ARG A 140 -10.59 -78.78 31.88
N PRO A 141 -9.95 -79.01 33.04
CA PRO A 141 -10.48 -79.95 34.02
C PRO A 141 -11.80 -79.44 34.61
N GLY A 142 -12.71 -80.35 34.92
CA GLY A 142 -14.00 -80.02 35.50
C GLY A 142 -15.11 -79.67 34.51
N ILE A 143 -14.79 -79.36 33.25
CA ILE A 143 -15.79 -78.99 32.24
C ILE A 143 -16.46 -80.25 31.68
N PRO A 144 -17.79 -80.40 31.80
CA PRO A 144 -18.52 -81.51 31.22
C PRO A 144 -18.46 -81.50 29.69
N PHE A 145 -18.12 -82.64 29.09
CA PHE A 145 -18.10 -82.85 27.64
C PHE A 145 -19.08 -83.93 27.16
N LEU A 146 -19.73 -84.64 28.10
CA LEU A 146 -20.77 -85.63 27.84
C LEU A 146 -21.70 -85.70 29.05
N PHE A 147 -23.00 -85.73 28.82
CA PHE A 147 -24.00 -85.99 29.84
C PHE A 147 -24.59 -87.38 29.60
N LEU A 148 -24.54 -88.23 30.63
CA LEU A 148 -25.19 -89.53 30.61
C LEU A 148 -26.63 -89.37 31.05
N GLU A 149 -27.54 -89.92 30.25
CA GLU A 149 -28.96 -89.88 30.54
C GLU A 149 -29.43 -91.28 30.94
N ALA A 150 -30.14 -91.37 32.05
CA ALA A 150 -30.80 -92.58 32.51
C ALA A 150 -32.16 -92.23 33.08
N SER A 151 -33.07 -93.19 33.06
CA SER A 151 -34.41 -93.06 33.63
C SER A 151 -34.78 -94.25 34.48
N ASP A 152 -35.54 -93.96 35.53
CA ASP A 152 -36.23 -94.93 36.37
C ASP A 152 -37.74 -94.69 36.27
N ARG A 153 -38.53 -95.75 36.36
CA ARG A 153 -39.99 -95.67 36.28
C ARG A 153 -40.67 -95.70 37.65
N ASP A 154 -39.93 -96.02 38.71
CA ASP A 154 -40.34 -95.87 40.10
C ASP A 154 -40.78 -94.41 40.39
N GLU A 155 -41.46 -94.19 41.52
CA GLU A 155 -42.16 -92.94 41.80
C GLU A 155 -41.21 -91.72 41.80
N PRO A 156 -41.48 -90.71 40.95
CA PRO A 156 -40.59 -89.58 40.78
C PRO A 156 -40.47 -88.75 42.07
N GLY A 157 -39.22 -88.51 42.48
CA GLY A 157 -38.89 -87.69 43.65
C GLY A 157 -38.75 -88.49 44.95
N THR A 158 -38.90 -89.81 44.90
CA THR A 158 -38.52 -90.72 45.98
C THR A 158 -37.06 -91.16 45.83
N ALA A 159 -36.54 -91.95 46.78
CA ALA A 159 -35.22 -92.55 46.65
C ALA A 159 -35.17 -93.62 45.54
N ASN A 160 -36.30 -94.27 45.25
CA ASN A 160 -36.41 -95.35 44.26
C ASN A 160 -36.17 -94.80 42.84
N SER A 161 -36.58 -93.56 42.56
CA SER A 161 -36.25 -92.89 41.31
C SER A 161 -35.00 -91.97 41.35
N ASP A 162 -34.25 -91.90 42.46
CA ASP A 162 -33.09 -90.99 42.63
C ASP A 162 -31.81 -91.65 42.13
N LEU A 163 -31.45 -91.35 40.88
CA LEU A 163 -30.34 -92.00 40.19
C LEU A 163 -28.96 -91.44 40.58
N ARG A 164 -27.99 -92.36 40.71
CA ARG A 164 -26.58 -92.07 41.02
C ARG A 164 -25.62 -92.68 40.01
N PHE A 165 -24.78 -91.83 39.44
CA PHE A 165 -23.80 -92.20 38.41
C PHE A 165 -22.41 -92.40 39.00
N HIS A 166 -21.72 -93.47 38.57
CA HIS A 166 -20.37 -93.79 39.00
C HIS A 166 -19.53 -94.41 37.87
N ILE A 167 -18.23 -94.11 37.84
CA ILE A 167 -17.26 -94.80 36.97
C ILE A 167 -16.78 -96.04 37.72
N LEU A 168 -17.05 -97.25 37.20
CA LEU A 168 -16.58 -98.51 37.79
C LEU A 168 -15.15 -98.85 37.37
N SER A 169 -14.79 -98.58 36.12
CA SER A 169 -13.44 -98.84 35.60
C SER A 169 -13.10 -97.99 34.38
N GLN A 170 -11.81 -97.79 34.15
CA GLN A 170 -11.22 -97.10 33.00
C GLN A 170 -10.15 -98.01 32.36
N ALA A 171 -10.20 -98.18 31.05
CA ALA A 171 -9.17 -98.84 30.27
C ALA A 171 -8.69 -97.93 29.12
N PRO A 172 -7.38 -97.67 28.96
CA PRO A 172 -6.28 -98.10 29.82
C PRO A 172 -6.28 -97.36 31.18
N ALA A 173 -5.63 -97.95 32.19
CA ALA A 173 -5.41 -97.32 33.49
C ALA A 173 -4.19 -96.37 33.51
N GLN A 174 -3.42 -96.31 32.43
CA GLN A 174 -2.29 -95.39 32.26
C GLN A 174 -2.71 -94.25 31.32
N PRO A 175 -2.22 -93.01 31.50
CA PRO A 175 -1.17 -92.59 32.45
C PRO A 175 -1.65 -92.46 33.91
N SER A 176 -2.97 -92.39 34.14
CA SER A 176 -3.57 -92.37 35.47
C SER A 176 -4.88 -93.18 35.47
N PRO A 177 -5.25 -93.88 36.55
CA PRO A 177 -6.54 -94.57 36.63
C PRO A 177 -7.73 -93.60 36.76
N ASP A 178 -7.47 -92.34 37.13
CA ASP A 178 -8.49 -91.31 37.40
C ASP A 178 -8.44 -90.21 36.33
N MET A 179 -8.42 -90.52 35.04
CA MET A 179 -8.37 -89.48 33.98
C MET A 179 -9.67 -88.69 33.91
N PHE A 180 -10.79 -89.34 34.23
CA PHE A 180 -12.14 -88.78 34.11
C PHE A 180 -12.83 -88.74 35.47
N GLN A 181 -13.78 -87.83 35.60
CA GLN A 181 -14.66 -87.72 36.75
C GLN A 181 -16.10 -87.64 36.26
N LEU A 182 -17.03 -88.23 37.01
CA LEU A 182 -18.45 -88.25 36.70
C LEU A 182 -19.21 -87.63 37.87
N GLU A 183 -19.97 -86.57 37.60
CA GLU A 183 -20.80 -85.96 38.63
C GLU A 183 -21.93 -86.93 39.02
N PRO A 184 -22.08 -87.29 40.31
CA PRO A 184 -22.94 -88.39 40.71
C PRO A 184 -24.44 -88.21 40.48
N ARG A 185 -24.96 -87.00 40.32
CA ARG A 185 -26.41 -86.72 40.17
C ARG A 185 -26.81 -86.41 38.73
N LEU A 186 -26.00 -85.64 38.03
CA LEU A 186 -26.24 -85.08 36.71
C LEU A 186 -25.71 -85.98 35.60
N GLY A 187 -24.89 -86.99 35.92
CA GLY A 187 -24.24 -87.83 34.91
C GLY A 187 -23.26 -87.05 34.04
N ALA A 188 -22.73 -85.93 34.54
CA ALA A 188 -21.84 -85.05 33.81
C ALA A 188 -20.40 -85.60 33.83
N LEU A 189 -19.93 -86.09 32.68
CA LEU A 189 -18.58 -86.61 32.52
C LEU A 189 -17.62 -85.49 32.13
N ALA A 190 -16.55 -85.33 32.91
CA ALA A 190 -15.54 -84.31 32.75
C ALA A 190 -14.12 -84.89 32.91
N LEU A 191 -13.11 -84.12 32.49
CA LEU A 191 -11.73 -84.43 32.82
C LEU A 191 -11.43 -84.14 34.28
N SER A 192 -10.70 -85.03 34.93
CA SER A 192 -10.12 -84.73 36.24
C SER A 192 -8.90 -83.80 36.08
N PRO A 193 -8.45 -83.13 37.14
CA PRO A 193 -7.19 -82.38 37.14
C PRO A 193 -5.97 -83.22 36.69
N LYS A 194 -5.92 -84.49 37.12
CA LYS A 194 -4.86 -85.44 36.68
C LYS A 194 -5.00 -85.78 35.20
N GLY A 195 -6.24 -85.97 34.72
CA GLY A 195 -6.52 -86.25 33.33
C GLY A 195 -6.08 -85.13 32.40
N SER A 196 -6.44 -83.89 32.74
CA SER A 196 -6.08 -82.70 31.97
C SER A 196 -4.56 -82.53 31.82
N THR A 197 -3.79 -82.73 32.90
CA THR A 197 -2.32 -82.64 32.86
C THR A 197 -1.62 -83.82 32.18
N SER A 198 -2.25 -85.00 32.16
CA SER A 198 -1.61 -86.23 31.64
C SER A 198 -2.01 -86.55 30.19
N LEU A 199 -3.04 -85.91 29.65
CA LEU A 199 -3.53 -86.10 28.27
C LEU A 199 -2.44 -85.90 27.22
N ASP A 200 -1.52 -84.96 27.45
CA ASP A 200 -0.45 -84.67 26.50
C ASP A 200 0.61 -85.78 26.41
N HIS A 201 0.70 -86.63 27.44
CA HIS A 201 1.64 -87.75 27.52
C HIS A 201 0.99 -89.10 27.17
N ALA A 202 -0.32 -89.13 26.88
CA ALA A 202 -1.03 -90.37 26.60
C ALA A 202 -0.62 -90.98 25.25
N LEU A 203 -0.05 -92.19 25.30
CA LEU A 203 0.28 -93.01 24.11
C LEU A 203 -0.99 -93.51 23.41
N GLU A 204 -2.02 -93.84 24.19
CA GLU A 204 -3.31 -94.30 23.70
C GLU A 204 -4.30 -93.15 23.57
N ARG A 205 -4.96 -93.08 22.40
CA ARG A 205 -5.91 -92.02 22.05
C ARG A 205 -7.37 -92.43 22.28
N THR A 206 -7.62 -93.55 22.94
CA THR A 206 -8.97 -94.07 23.17
C THR A 206 -9.06 -94.68 24.56
N TYR A 207 -10.09 -94.29 25.30
CA TYR A 207 -10.42 -94.82 26.61
C TYR A 207 -11.80 -95.45 26.58
N GLN A 208 -11.97 -96.56 27.27
CA GLN A 208 -13.27 -97.18 27.55
C GLN A 208 -13.55 -97.08 29.04
N LEU A 209 -14.68 -96.47 29.38
CA LEU A 209 -15.18 -96.36 30.75
C LEU A 209 -16.37 -97.30 30.91
N LEU A 210 -16.36 -98.13 31.95
CA LEU A 210 -17.55 -98.82 32.40
C LEU A 210 -18.24 -97.94 33.43
N VAL A 211 -19.41 -97.42 33.10
CA VAL A 211 -20.19 -96.55 33.99
C VAL A 211 -21.41 -97.29 34.51
N GLN A 212 -21.80 -96.94 35.73
CA GLN A 212 -22.95 -97.48 36.42
C GLN A 212 -23.93 -96.36 36.74
N VAL A 213 -25.21 -96.64 36.58
CA VAL A 213 -26.31 -95.89 37.20
C VAL A 213 -27.00 -96.80 38.21
N LYS A 214 -27.32 -96.26 39.38
CA LYS A 214 -27.97 -96.98 40.47
C LYS A 214 -29.04 -96.10 41.09
N ASP A 215 -30.22 -96.65 41.35
CA ASP A 215 -31.22 -95.98 42.20
C ASP A 215 -30.78 -95.96 43.68
N MET A 216 -31.48 -95.16 44.48
CA MET A 216 -31.23 -95.04 45.92
C MET A 216 -32.30 -95.72 46.77
N GLY A 217 -33.30 -96.35 46.13
CA GLY A 217 -34.17 -97.32 46.77
C GLY A 217 -33.31 -98.44 47.32
N ASP A 218 -33.48 -98.76 48.59
CA ASP A 218 -32.70 -99.81 49.25
C ASP A 218 -31.18 -99.63 49.38
N GLN A 219 -30.61 -98.43 49.24
CA GLN A 219 -29.22 -98.00 49.55
C GLN A 219 -28.08 -99.03 49.26
N ALA A 220 -28.04 -100.15 49.97
CA ALA A 220 -27.16 -101.29 49.74
C ALA A 220 -27.54 -102.15 48.51
N SER A 221 -28.83 -102.36 48.24
CA SER A 221 -29.36 -103.34 47.28
C SER A 221 -30.12 -102.74 46.08
N GLY A 222 -30.14 -101.41 45.95
CA GLY A 222 -30.78 -100.73 44.83
C GLY A 222 -30.42 -101.30 43.45
N HIS A 223 -31.36 -101.22 42.52
CA HIS A 223 -31.17 -101.72 41.17
C HIS A 223 -30.13 -100.86 40.44
N GLN A 224 -29.49 -101.49 39.45
CA GLN A 224 -28.36 -100.88 38.77
C GLN A 224 -28.25 -101.38 37.35
N ALA A 225 -27.83 -100.49 36.47
CA ALA A 225 -27.46 -100.80 35.10
C ALA A 225 -26.07 -100.26 34.79
N THR A 226 -25.46 -100.81 33.76
CA THR A 226 -24.14 -100.38 33.28
C THR A 226 -24.18 -100.04 31.80
N ALA A 227 -23.42 -99.02 31.41
CA ALA A 227 -23.17 -98.67 30.03
C ALA A 227 -21.66 -98.51 29.79
N THR A 228 -21.25 -98.54 28.52
CA THR A 228 -19.86 -98.30 28.13
C THR A 228 -19.74 -96.91 27.53
N VAL A 229 -18.75 -96.12 27.95
CA VAL A 229 -18.41 -94.84 27.34
C VAL A 229 -17.08 -94.98 26.60
N GLU A 230 -17.08 -94.79 25.30
CA GLU A 230 -15.88 -94.76 24.46
C GLU A 230 -15.44 -93.30 24.27
N VAL A 231 -14.33 -92.91 24.89
CA VAL A 231 -13.77 -91.55 24.79
C VAL A 231 -12.56 -91.59 23.86
N SER A 232 -12.65 -90.87 22.74
CA SER A 232 -11.53 -90.70 21.80
C SER A 232 -10.86 -89.34 21.99
N ILE A 233 -9.57 -89.35 22.26
CA ILE A 233 -8.74 -88.17 22.42
C ILE A 233 -8.25 -87.70 21.05
N ILE A 234 -8.60 -86.48 20.69
CA ILE A 234 -8.26 -85.86 19.41
C ILE A 234 -7.31 -84.69 19.64
N GLU A 235 -6.43 -84.43 18.68
CA GLU A 235 -5.57 -83.24 18.71
C GLU A 235 -6.40 -81.96 18.80
N SER A 236 -5.81 -80.93 19.40
CA SER A 236 -6.46 -79.62 19.45
C SER A 236 -6.37 -78.92 18.10
N THR A 237 -7.52 -78.52 17.56
CA THR A 237 -7.62 -77.53 16.48
C THR A 237 -7.78 -76.11 17.02
N TRP A 238 -7.78 -75.94 18.34
CA TRP A 238 -7.94 -74.67 19.04
C TRP A 238 -6.59 -73.98 19.23
N VAL A 239 -5.93 -73.67 18.11
CA VAL A 239 -4.59 -73.09 18.06
C VAL A 239 -4.63 -71.67 17.50
N SER A 240 -3.76 -70.79 18.03
CA SER A 240 -3.63 -69.40 17.57
C SER A 240 -3.32 -69.37 16.07
N LEU A 241 -4.04 -68.53 15.33
CA LEU A 241 -3.86 -68.35 13.89
C LEU A 241 -2.90 -67.19 13.60
N GLU A 242 -2.39 -67.14 12.38
CA GLU A 242 -1.74 -65.93 11.85
C GLU A 242 -2.74 -64.76 11.84
N PRO A 243 -2.28 -63.50 11.95
CA PRO A 243 -3.16 -62.35 11.89
C PRO A 243 -4.00 -62.34 10.60
N ILE A 244 -5.28 -62.06 10.74
CA ILE A 244 -6.22 -61.92 9.63
C ILE A 244 -6.04 -60.51 9.06
N HIS A 245 -5.68 -60.40 7.79
CA HIS A 245 -5.51 -59.12 7.12
C HIS A 245 -6.76 -58.84 6.28
N LEU A 246 -7.46 -57.76 6.59
CA LEU A 246 -8.65 -57.31 5.86
C LEU A 246 -8.41 -55.90 5.35
N ALA A 247 -8.52 -55.65 4.05
CA ALA A 247 -8.48 -54.27 3.56
C ALA A 247 -9.67 -53.46 4.12
N GLU A 248 -9.42 -52.19 4.43
CA GLU A 248 -10.50 -51.27 4.71
C GLU A 248 -11.36 -51.02 3.47
N ASN A 249 -12.53 -50.41 3.67
CA ASN A 249 -13.44 -50.06 2.58
C ASN A 249 -13.78 -51.22 1.63
N LEU A 250 -13.66 -52.46 2.12
CA LEU A 250 -13.72 -53.68 1.32
C LEU A 250 -15.06 -53.75 0.57
N LYS A 251 -15.03 -53.61 -0.76
CA LYS A 251 -16.23 -53.55 -1.61
C LYS A 251 -16.79 -54.93 -1.92
N VAL A 252 -17.32 -55.58 -0.88
CA VAL A 252 -17.95 -56.91 -0.93
C VAL A 252 -19.37 -56.89 -0.37
N LEU A 253 -20.07 -58.01 -0.53
CA LEU A 253 -21.36 -58.21 0.14
C LEU A 253 -21.12 -58.58 1.61
N TYR A 254 -21.81 -57.89 2.51
CA TYR A 254 -21.79 -58.17 3.94
C TYR A 254 -23.01 -59.01 4.37
N PRO A 255 -22.86 -59.93 5.34
CA PRO A 255 -21.63 -60.28 6.06
C PRO A 255 -20.60 -61.04 5.20
N HIS A 256 -19.32 -60.69 5.32
CA HIS A 256 -18.22 -61.28 4.55
C HIS A 256 -17.42 -62.28 5.41
N HIS A 257 -17.21 -63.48 4.89
CA HIS A 257 -16.47 -64.54 5.57
C HIS A 257 -14.97 -64.23 5.60
N MET A 258 -14.34 -64.28 6.78
CA MET A 258 -12.90 -64.00 6.93
C MET A 258 -12.06 -65.23 7.32
N ALA A 259 -12.61 -66.09 8.17
CA ALA A 259 -11.90 -67.21 8.76
C ALA A 259 -12.90 -68.21 9.35
N GLN A 260 -12.41 -69.38 9.75
CA GLN A 260 -13.21 -70.36 10.47
C GLN A 260 -12.39 -70.93 11.62
N VAL A 261 -12.97 -70.92 12.82
CA VAL A 261 -12.44 -71.63 13.97
C VAL A 261 -13.14 -72.97 14.11
N HIS A 262 -12.45 -73.94 14.70
CA HIS A 262 -13.02 -75.24 14.94
C HIS A 262 -12.50 -75.84 16.25
N TRP A 263 -13.41 -76.25 17.11
CA TRP A 263 -13.12 -77.07 18.29
C TRP A 263 -13.24 -78.55 17.93
N SER A 264 -12.21 -79.34 18.25
CA SER A 264 -12.13 -80.77 17.93
C SER A 264 -12.93 -81.67 18.89
N GLY A 265 -14.20 -81.32 19.14
CA GLY A 265 -15.11 -82.02 20.03
C GLY A 265 -16.58 -81.98 19.54
N GLY A 266 -17.47 -82.61 20.30
CA GLY A 266 -18.92 -82.51 20.09
C GLY A 266 -19.54 -81.36 20.89
N ASP A 267 -20.80 -81.03 20.58
CA ASP A 267 -21.66 -80.13 21.36
C ASP A 267 -20.98 -78.82 21.79
N VAL A 268 -20.42 -78.12 20.81
CA VAL A 268 -19.74 -76.83 20.99
C VAL A 268 -20.62 -75.67 20.54
N HIS A 269 -20.64 -74.61 21.33
CA HIS A 269 -21.20 -73.31 21.00
C HIS A 269 -20.07 -72.28 20.96
N TYR A 270 -19.98 -71.52 19.87
CA TYR A 270 -18.98 -70.47 19.74
C TYR A 270 -19.54 -69.13 20.19
N HIS A 271 -18.73 -68.39 20.94
CA HIS A 271 -19.01 -67.02 21.34
C HIS A 271 -17.83 -66.14 20.95
N LEU A 272 -18.09 -64.94 20.44
CA LEU A 272 -17.08 -64.00 19.96
C LEU A 272 -17.21 -62.68 20.72
N GLU A 273 -16.10 -62.21 21.27
CA GLU A 273 -15.96 -60.85 21.80
C GLU A 273 -14.85 -60.13 21.04
N SER A 274 -15.04 -58.86 20.69
CA SER A 274 -14.00 -58.06 20.03
C SER A 274 -13.55 -56.91 20.92
N HIS A 275 -12.25 -56.62 20.89
CA HIS A 275 -11.64 -55.51 21.60
C HIS A 275 -10.79 -54.68 20.62
N PRO A 276 -11.17 -53.43 20.31
CA PRO A 276 -12.41 -52.76 20.73
C PRO A 276 -13.68 -53.38 20.12
N PRO A 277 -14.89 -52.98 20.56
CA PRO A 277 -16.14 -53.40 19.95
C PRO A 277 -16.15 -53.11 18.45
N GLY A 278 -16.37 -54.13 17.65
CA GLY A 278 -16.23 -54.12 16.20
C GLY A 278 -17.30 -54.96 15.52
N PRO A 279 -17.42 -54.85 14.19
CA PRO A 279 -18.48 -55.49 13.42
C PRO A 279 -18.15 -56.94 13.09
N PHE A 280 -17.93 -57.77 14.10
CA PHE A 280 -17.52 -59.16 13.93
C PHE A 280 -18.55 -60.10 14.55
N GLU A 281 -18.84 -61.18 13.84
CA GLU A 281 -19.78 -62.22 14.30
C GLU A 281 -19.22 -63.62 14.05
N VAL A 282 -19.63 -64.57 14.88
CA VAL A 282 -19.34 -66.00 14.72
C VAL A 282 -20.65 -66.77 14.61
N ASN A 283 -20.73 -67.72 13.67
CA ASN A 283 -21.91 -68.58 13.53
C ASN A 283 -21.73 -69.92 14.28
N ALA A 284 -22.77 -70.77 14.25
CA ALA A 284 -22.76 -72.08 14.92
C ALA A 284 -21.69 -73.05 14.38
N GLU A 285 -21.32 -72.94 13.09
CA GLU A 285 -20.27 -73.74 12.46
C GLU A 285 -18.85 -73.19 12.70
N GLY A 286 -18.71 -72.10 13.46
CA GLY A 286 -17.42 -71.47 13.78
C GLY A 286 -16.88 -70.55 12.69
N ASN A 287 -17.69 -70.21 11.68
CA ASN A 287 -17.32 -69.23 10.67
C ASN A 287 -17.35 -67.82 11.25
N LEU A 288 -16.28 -67.07 11.04
CA LEU A 288 -16.12 -65.68 11.43
C LEU A 288 -16.46 -64.77 10.26
N TYR A 289 -17.23 -63.74 10.54
CA TYR A 289 -17.69 -62.76 9.56
C TYR A 289 -17.39 -61.34 10.01
N VAL A 290 -17.06 -60.49 9.06
CA VAL A 290 -17.16 -59.04 9.21
C VAL A 290 -18.52 -58.60 8.66
N THR A 291 -19.28 -57.79 9.41
CA THR A 291 -20.68 -57.46 9.10
C THR A 291 -20.87 -56.10 8.44
N ARG A 292 -19.85 -55.25 8.40
CA ARG A 292 -19.85 -53.95 7.71
C ARG A 292 -18.44 -53.56 7.28
N GLU A 293 -18.33 -52.51 6.46
CA GLU A 293 -17.04 -51.95 6.04
C GLU A 293 -16.18 -51.54 7.26
N LEU A 294 -14.88 -51.79 7.16
CA LEU A 294 -13.87 -51.34 8.12
C LEU A 294 -13.23 -50.04 7.62
N ASP A 295 -12.77 -49.24 8.56
CA ASP A 295 -12.10 -47.95 8.37
C ASP A 295 -10.86 -47.99 9.26
N ARG A 296 -9.67 -47.93 8.63
CA ARG A 296 -8.39 -48.11 9.31
C ARG A 296 -8.00 -46.84 10.06
N GLU A 297 -8.31 -45.66 9.53
CA GLU A 297 -8.08 -44.36 10.17
C GLU A 297 -8.82 -44.27 11.51
N ALA A 298 -10.01 -44.87 11.59
CA ALA A 298 -10.76 -45.00 12.84
C ALA A 298 -10.19 -46.10 13.75
N GLN A 299 -9.88 -47.29 13.20
CA GLN A 299 -9.39 -48.42 13.97
C GLN A 299 -8.59 -49.42 13.11
N ALA A 300 -7.26 -49.36 13.20
CA ALA A 300 -6.35 -50.20 12.42
C ALA A 300 -6.26 -51.67 12.87
N GLU A 301 -6.61 -51.98 14.12
CA GLU A 301 -6.42 -53.32 14.69
C GLU A 301 -7.57 -53.73 15.61
N TYR A 302 -7.91 -55.02 15.59
CA TYR A 302 -8.86 -55.62 16.52
C TYR A 302 -8.32 -56.92 17.10
N LEU A 303 -8.58 -57.14 18.39
CA LEU A 303 -8.35 -58.43 19.05
C LEU A 303 -9.69 -59.13 19.23
N LEU A 304 -9.88 -60.24 18.51
CA LEU A 304 -11.04 -61.11 18.64
C LEU A 304 -10.73 -62.22 19.64
N GLN A 305 -11.57 -62.37 20.65
CA GLN A 305 -11.53 -63.47 21.61
C GLN A 305 -12.69 -64.42 21.33
N VAL A 306 -12.38 -65.56 20.72
CA VAL A 306 -13.37 -66.61 20.43
C VAL A 306 -13.35 -67.64 21.55
N ARG A 307 -14.51 -68.00 22.08
CA ARG A 307 -14.67 -69.03 23.11
C ARG A 307 -15.41 -70.23 22.52
N ALA A 308 -14.94 -71.43 22.86
CA ALA A 308 -15.63 -72.69 22.59
C ALA A 308 -16.28 -73.17 23.90
N GLN A 309 -17.60 -73.15 23.96
CA GLN A 309 -18.38 -73.43 25.16
C GLN A 309 -19.21 -74.70 25.02
N ASN A 310 -19.47 -75.36 26.14
CA ASN A 310 -20.47 -76.43 26.20
C ASN A 310 -21.90 -75.84 26.22
N SER A 311 -22.92 -76.69 26.27
CA SER A 311 -24.34 -76.29 26.36
C SER A 311 -24.72 -75.49 27.62
N HIS A 312 -23.83 -75.45 28.63
CA HIS A 312 -24.03 -74.72 29.89
C HIS A 312 -23.27 -73.38 29.92
N GLY A 313 -22.59 -73.00 28.83
CA GLY A 313 -21.83 -71.75 28.73
C GLY A 313 -20.45 -71.80 29.37
N GLU A 314 -19.93 -73.00 29.66
CA GLU A 314 -18.60 -73.16 30.25
C GLU A 314 -17.55 -73.36 29.15
N ASP A 315 -16.43 -72.64 29.23
CA ASP A 315 -15.39 -72.69 28.21
C ASP A 315 -14.56 -73.98 28.29
N TYR A 316 -14.52 -74.75 27.19
CA TYR A 316 -13.68 -75.94 27.09
C TYR A 316 -12.18 -75.62 27.20
N ALA A 317 -11.75 -74.46 26.72
CA ALA A 317 -10.35 -74.04 26.68
C ALA A 317 -10.21 -72.54 27.01
N ALA A 318 -8.98 -72.03 26.99
CA ALA A 318 -8.80 -70.58 27.00
C ALA A 318 -9.41 -69.93 25.74
N PRO A 319 -9.87 -68.67 25.85
CA PRO A 319 -10.28 -67.91 24.67
C PRO A 319 -9.17 -67.92 23.62
N LEU A 320 -9.55 -68.17 22.37
CA LEU A 320 -8.66 -68.10 21.23
C LEU A 320 -8.54 -66.63 20.80
N GLU A 321 -7.32 -66.12 20.81
CA GLU A 321 -7.00 -64.76 20.41
C GLU A 321 -6.68 -64.72 18.91
N LEU A 322 -7.45 -63.95 18.15
CA LEU A 322 -7.25 -63.71 16.73
C LEU A 322 -7.04 -62.21 16.51
N HIS A 323 -5.89 -61.86 15.95
CA HIS A 323 -5.58 -60.48 15.60
C HIS A 323 -6.11 -60.20 14.20
N VAL A 324 -6.95 -59.17 14.06
CA VAL A 324 -7.40 -58.64 12.77
C VAL A 324 -6.66 -57.34 12.52
N LEU A 325 -5.88 -57.30 11.44
CA LEU A 325 -5.17 -56.12 10.98
C LEU A 325 -5.93 -55.54 9.78
N VAL A 326 -6.35 -54.29 9.90
CA VAL A 326 -7.00 -53.58 8.82
C VAL A 326 -5.91 -53.03 7.89
N MET A 327 -5.95 -53.43 6.63
CA MET A 327 -4.98 -53.01 5.62
C MET A 327 -5.37 -51.68 5.02
N ASP A 328 -4.34 -50.86 4.89
CA ASP A 328 -4.38 -49.51 4.34
C ASP A 328 -4.77 -49.52 2.87
N GLU A 329 -5.85 -48.81 2.55
CA GLU A 329 -6.23 -48.48 1.18
C GLU A 329 -6.10 -46.97 1.00
N ASN A 330 -5.55 -46.53 -0.13
CA ASN A 330 -5.38 -45.11 -0.42
C ASN A 330 -6.76 -44.48 -0.63
N ASP A 331 -7.36 -43.91 0.41
CA ASP A 331 -8.71 -43.32 0.38
C ASP A 331 -8.79 -41.90 0.97
N ASN A 332 -7.71 -41.44 1.62
CA ASN A 332 -7.55 -40.06 2.04
C ASN A 332 -6.75 -39.26 1.00
N VAL A 333 -6.93 -37.94 1.04
CA VAL A 333 -6.15 -37.02 0.19
C VAL A 333 -5.18 -36.26 1.08
N PRO A 334 -3.97 -35.90 0.62
CA PRO A 334 -3.08 -35.06 1.38
C PRO A 334 -3.75 -33.72 1.67
N ILE A 335 -3.75 -33.24 2.92
CA ILE A 335 -4.38 -31.97 3.30
C ILE A 335 -3.32 -31.01 3.80
N CYS A 336 -3.28 -29.81 3.23
CA CYS A 336 -2.48 -28.71 3.79
C CYS A 336 -3.23 -28.05 4.95
N PRO A 337 -2.73 -28.13 6.20
CA PRO A 337 -3.37 -27.48 7.32
C PRO A 337 -3.40 -25.95 7.12
N PRO A 338 -4.47 -25.26 7.60
CA PRO A 338 -4.59 -23.83 7.47
C PRO A 338 -3.40 -23.13 8.16
N ARG A 339 -2.73 -22.23 7.44
CA ARG A 339 -1.53 -21.52 7.90
C ARG A 339 -1.85 -20.11 8.38
N ASP A 340 -0.96 -19.60 9.21
CA ASP A 340 -0.85 -18.19 9.62
C ASP A 340 -0.67 -17.25 8.40
N PRO A 341 -0.89 -15.92 8.56
CA PRO A 341 -1.07 -14.99 7.43
C PRO A 341 0.12 -14.91 6.47
N THR A 342 -0.13 -14.29 5.31
CA THR A 342 0.76 -14.00 4.19
C THR A 342 2.25 -13.91 4.59
N VAL A 343 3.09 -14.71 3.92
CA VAL A 343 4.54 -14.77 4.17
C VAL A 343 5.22 -13.54 3.58
N SER A 344 5.95 -12.76 4.38
CA SER A 344 6.68 -11.60 3.89
C SER A 344 8.12 -11.96 3.50
N ILE A 345 8.56 -11.59 2.29
CA ILE A 345 9.95 -11.72 1.86
C ILE A 345 10.48 -10.38 1.31
N PRO A 346 11.66 -9.91 1.74
CA PRO A 346 12.28 -8.73 1.15
C PRO A 346 12.62 -8.94 -0.33
N GLU A 347 12.41 -7.92 -1.15
CA GLU A 347 12.99 -7.88 -2.49
C GLU A 347 14.52 -7.98 -2.42
N LEU A 348 15.19 -8.37 -3.50
CA LEU A 348 16.64 -8.66 -3.51
C LEU A 348 17.13 -9.73 -2.52
N SER A 349 16.25 -10.50 -1.88
CA SER A 349 16.64 -11.70 -1.14
C SER A 349 17.46 -12.63 -2.04
N PRO A 350 18.56 -13.23 -1.56
CA PRO A 350 19.43 -14.03 -2.41
C PRO A 350 18.72 -15.32 -2.87
N PRO A 351 19.00 -15.80 -4.10
CA PRO A 351 18.53 -17.11 -4.57
C PRO A 351 18.86 -18.22 -3.57
N GLY A 352 17.92 -19.12 -3.33
CA GLY A 352 18.02 -20.20 -2.34
C GLY A 352 17.52 -19.85 -0.94
N THR A 353 17.08 -18.60 -0.69
CA THR A 353 16.42 -18.24 0.58
C THR A 353 15.13 -19.06 0.76
N GLU A 354 14.97 -19.72 1.91
CA GLU A 354 13.74 -20.45 2.27
C GLU A 354 12.63 -19.45 2.59
N VAL A 355 11.59 -19.45 1.75
CA VAL A 355 10.40 -18.59 1.90
C VAL A 355 9.47 -19.19 2.94
N THR A 356 9.17 -20.48 2.80
CA THR A 356 8.29 -21.21 3.69
C THR A 356 8.51 -22.70 3.53
N ARG A 357 7.95 -23.49 4.45
CA ARG A 357 7.93 -24.94 4.38
C ARG A 357 6.52 -25.47 4.50
N LEU A 358 6.09 -26.20 3.48
CA LEU A 358 4.81 -26.89 3.44
C LEU A 358 4.90 -28.23 4.16
N SER A 359 3.80 -28.62 4.78
CA SER A 359 3.65 -29.90 5.47
C SER A 359 2.19 -30.31 5.33
N ALA A 360 1.85 -30.93 4.21
CA ALA A 360 0.59 -31.61 4.03
C ALA A 360 0.58 -32.90 4.84
N GLU A 361 -0.57 -33.23 5.40
CA GLU A 361 -0.82 -34.40 6.23
C GLU A 361 -1.78 -35.32 5.49
N ASP A 362 -1.45 -36.60 5.41
CA ASP A 362 -2.31 -37.65 4.86
C ASP A 362 -2.70 -38.60 6.00
N ALA A 363 -3.98 -38.97 6.07
CA ALA A 363 -4.51 -39.77 7.17
C ALA A 363 -4.29 -41.28 6.97
N ASP A 364 -3.96 -41.71 5.75
CA ASP A 364 -3.59 -43.09 5.40
C ASP A 364 -2.39 -43.58 6.24
N ALA A 365 -2.08 -44.88 6.17
CA ALA A 365 -1.20 -45.52 7.15
C ALA A 365 0.21 -44.88 7.18
N PRO A 366 0.69 -44.46 8.36
CA PRO A 366 1.92 -43.71 8.46
C PRO A 366 3.12 -44.55 7.98
N GLY A 367 3.84 -44.02 7.00
CA GLY A 367 5.01 -44.67 6.41
C GLY A 367 4.68 -45.68 5.32
N SER A 368 3.40 -45.85 4.96
CA SER A 368 3.00 -46.49 3.72
C SER A 368 3.23 -45.54 2.53
N PRO A 369 3.27 -46.06 1.29
CA PRO A 369 3.25 -45.20 0.10
C PRO A 369 2.02 -44.27 0.06
N ASN A 370 0.88 -44.72 0.60
CA ASN A 370 -0.38 -43.98 0.57
C ASN A 370 -0.29 -42.70 1.39
N SER A 371 0.44 -42.72 2.52
CA SER A 371 0.69 -41.50 3.30
C SER A 371 1.94 -40.71 2.86
N HIS A 372 2.62 -41.09 1.77
CA HIS A 372 3.90 -40.50 1.37
C HIS A 372 3.73 -39.34 0.40
N VAL A 373 3.73 -38.14 0.96
CA VAL A 373 3.45 -36.91 0.22
C VAL A 373 4.70 -36.31 -0.43
N VAL A 374 4.56 -35.90 -1.69
CA VAL A 374 5.54 -35.06 -2.41
C VAL A 374 4.89 -33.78 -2.94
N TYR A 375 5.70 -32.76 -3.17
CA TYR A 375 5.25 -31.43 -3.55
C TYR A 375 5.68 -31.05 -4.96
N GLN A 376 4.80 -30.37 -5.69
CA GLN A 376 5.09 -29.82 -7.00
C GLN A 376 4.53 -28.41 -7.13
N LEU A 377 5.39 -27.43 -7.41
CA LEU A 377 4.96 -26.06 -7.63
C LEU A 377 4.27 -25.96 -8.99
N LEU A 378 2.99 -25.61 -8.99
CA LEU A 378 2.22 -25.23 -10.18
C LEU A 378 2.61 -23.79 -10.53
N SER A 379 3.74 -23.62 -11.21
CA SER A 379 4.16 -22.30 -11.66
C SER A 379 3.20 -21.80 -12.74
N PRO A 380 2.65 -20.57 -12.66
CA PRO A 380 2.20 -19.90 -13.87
C PRO A 380 3.40 -19.76 -14.80
N GLU A 381 3.27 -20.22 -16.04
CA GLU A 381 4.32 -20.08 -17.05
C GLU A 381 4.74 -18.61 -17.14
N PRO A 382 6.04 -18.28 -17.11
CA PRO A 382 6.46 -16.90 -17.24
C PRO A 382 5.95 -16.36 -18.58
N GLU A 383 5.11 -15.33 -18.53
CA GLU A 383 4.84 -14.52 -19.71
C GLU A 383 6.21 -14.04 -20.24
N ASP A 384 6.46 -14.30 -21.52
CA ASP A 384 7.61 -13.82 -22.28
C ASP A 384 9.00 -14.38 -21.95
N GLY A 385 9.18 -15.70 -22.10
CA GLY A 385 10.46 -16.27 -22.55
C GLY A 385 11.68 -16.06 -21.62
N VAL A 386 11.46 -15.63 -20.38
CA VAL A 386 12.52 -15.54 -19.38
C VAL A 386 12.81 -16.94 -18.87
N GLU A 387 13.98 -17.49 -19.21
CA GLU A 387 14.46 -18.76 -18.67
C GLU A 387 14.72 -18.60 -17.16
N GLY A 388 13.81 -19.12 -16.33
CA GLY A 388 13.96 -19.12 -14.88
C GLY A 388 12.62 -19.15 -14.15
N ARG A 389 12.63 -19.56 -12.88
CA ARG A 389 11.47 -19.51 -12.00
C ARG A 389 11.78 -18.59 -10.82
N ALA A 390 10.79 -17.83 -10.36
CA ALA A 390 10.91 -17.00 -9.15
C ALA A 390 10.93 -17.84 -7.86
N PHE A 391 10.30 -19.01 -7.89
CA PHE A 391 10.22 -19.93 -6.77
C PHE A 391 10.50 -21.36 -7.22
N GLN A 392 11.03 -22.15 -6.29
CA GLN A 392 11.26 -23.58 -6.45
C GLN A 392 10.73 -24.27 -5.20
N VAL A 393 10.23 -25.49 -5.36
CA VAL A 393 9.86 -26.34 -4.21
C VAL A 393 10.73 -27.59 -4.24
N ASP A 394 11.28 -27.96 -3.10
CA ASP A 394 11.87 -29.28 -2.93
C ASP A 394 10.72 -30.31 -2.82
N PRO A 395 10.63 -31.28 -3.74
CA PRO A 395 9.52 -32.23 -3.77
C PRO A 395 9.38 -33.06 -2.51
N THR A 396 10.46 -33.29 -1.75
CA THR A 396 10.43 -34.19 -0.60
C THR A 396 10.26 -33.47 0.73
N SER A 397 10.89 -32.30 0.91
CA SER A 397 10.80 -31.55 2.17
C SER A 397 9.66 -30.51 2.21
N GLY A 398 9.06 -30.19 1.06
CA GLY A 398 8.07 -29.12 0.95
C GLY A 398 8.67 -27.71 1.16
N SER A 399 9.99 -27.58 1.19
CA SER A 399 10.67 -26.28 1.31
C SER A 399 10.53 -25.49 0.02
N VAL A 400 9.89 -24.32 0.10
CA VAL A 400 9.75 -23.37 -1.00
C VAL A 400 10.89 -22.36 -0.89
N THR A 401 11.73 -22.31 -1.91
CA THR A 401 12.92 -21.45 -1.97
C THR A 401 12.85 -20.46 -3.12
N LEU A 402 13.54 -19.34 -2.96
CA LEU A 402 13.65 -18.33 -4.00
C LEU A 402 14.51 -18.84 -5.17
N GLY A 403 14.03 -18.68 -6.40
CA GLY A 403 14.77 -18.96 -7.61
C GLY A 403 15.65 -17.78 -8.05
N VAL A 404 15.99 -17.75 -9.35
CA VAL A 404 16.92 -16.77 -9.92
C VAL A 404 16.24 -15.52 -10.47
N LEU A 405 14.91 -15.56 -10.67
CA LEU A 405 14.16 -14.42 -11.18
C LEU A 405 13.99 -13.38 -10.07
N PRO A 406 14.31 -12.10 -10.31
CA PRO A 406 14.18 -11.07 -9.29
C PRO A 406 12.71 -10.80 -8.95
N LEU A 407 12.44 -10.59 -7.66
CA LEU A 407 11.17 -10.08 -7.16
C LEU A 407 11.13 -8.55 -7.26
N ARG A 408 9.95 -7.94 -7.21
CA ARG A 408 9.79 -6.48 -7.06
C ARG A 408 8.94 -6.17 -5.84
N ALA A 409 9.25 -5.11 -5.11
CA ALA A 409 8.46 -4.65 -3.98
C ALA A 409 6.97 -4.45 -4.29
N GLY A 410 6.13 -4.70 -3.29
CA GLY A 410 4.67 -4.51 -3.36
C GLY A 410 3.92 -5.58 -4.14
N GLN A 411 4.62 -6.56 -4.71
CA GLN A 411 4.01 -7.72 -5.36
C GLN A 411 3.39 -8.65 -4.32
N ASN A 412 2.14 -9.07 -4.57
CA ASN A 412 1.51 -10.18 -3.87
C ASN A 412 1.44 -11.38 -4.83
N ILE A 413 2.10 -12.47 -4.48
CA ILE A 413 2.23 -13.66 -5.30
C ILE A 413 1.50 -14.80 -4.60
N LEU A 414 0.49 -15.36 -5.28
CA LEU A 414 -0.18 -16.59 -4.84
C LEU A 414 0.52 -17.79 -5.47
N LEU A 415 1.22 -18.57 -4.65
CA LEU A 415 1.82 -19.83 -5.08
C LEU A 415 0.81 -20.96 -4.88
N LEU A 416 0.62 -21.75 -5.93
CA LEU A 416 -0.17 -22.98 -5.88
C LEU A 416 0.81 -24.16 -5.90
N VAL A 417 0.85 -24.92 -4.80
CA VAL A 417 1.71 -26.10 -4.70
C VAL A 417 0.83 -27.33 -4.59
N LEU A 418 0.97 -28.25 -5.53
CA LEU A 418 0.29 -29.54 -5.49
C LEU A 418 0.99 -30.44 -4.45
N ALA A 419 0.26 -30.95 -3.48
CA ALA A 419 0.66 -32.05 -2.61
C ALA A 419 0.07 -33.34 -3.16
N MET A 420 0.89 -34.36 -3.39
CA MET A 420 0.50 -35.64 -4.00
C MET A 420 0.95 -36.79 -3.12
N ASP A 421 0.07 -37.76 -2.86
CA ASP A 421 0.42 -39.02 -2.20
C ASP A 421 1.21 -39.96 -3.14
N LEU A 422 1.45 -41.20 -2.72
CA LEU A 422 2.15 -42.25 -3.51
C LEU A 422 3.50 -41.79 -4.10
N ALA A 423 4.16 -40.82 -3.48
CA ALA A 423 5.34 -40.15 -4.04
C ALA A 423 5.12 -39.55 -5.45
N GLY A 424 3.89 -39.19 -5.81
CA GLY A 424 3.51 -38.67 -7.12
C GLY A 424 3.38 -39.75 -8.21
N ALA A 425 3.24 -41.02 -7.83
CA ALA A 425 2.98 -42.10 -8.77
C ALA A 425 1.57 -42.02 -9.38
N GLU A 426 1.37 -42.67 -10.53
CA GLU A 426 0.05 -42.74 -11.16
C GLU A 426 -0.97 -43.46 -10.25
N GLY A 427 -2.18 -42.91 -10.16
CA GLY A 427 -3.27 -43.47 -9.35
C GLY A 427 -3.44 -42.83 -7.98
N GLY A 428 -2.52 -41.94 -7.58
CA GLY A 428 -2.59 -41.21 -6.32
C GLY A 428 -3.62 -40.07 -6.29
N PHE A 429 -3.90 -39.56 -5.10
CA PHE A 429 -4.65 -38.34 -4.87
C PHE A 429 -3.75 -37.13 -4.69
N SER A 430 -4.34 -35.96 -4.90
CA SER A 430 -3.63 -34.70 -4.75
C SER A 430 -4.54 -33.57 -4.28
N SER A 431 -3.95 -32.61 -3.59
CA SER A 431 -4.60 -31.37 -3.19
C SER A 431 -3.70 -30.17 -3.48
N THR A 432 -4.28 -28.98 -3.52
CA THR A 432 -3.54 -27.73 -3.78
C THR A 432 -3.37 -26.95 -2.49
N CYS A 433 -2.13 -26.66 -2.14
CA CYS A 433 -1.72 -25.80 -1.05
C CYS A 433 -1.49 -24.38 -1.57
N GLU A 434 -2.20 -23.42 -0.99
CA GLU A 434 -2.10 -22.01 -1.35
C GLU A 434 -1.12 -21.29 -0.40
N VAL A 435 -0.14 -20.58 -0.96
CA VAL A 435 0.79 -19.74 -0.19
C VAL A 435 0.78 -18.34 -0.76
N GLU A 436 0.27 -17.39 0.01
CA GLU A 436 0.41 -15.97 -0.31
C GLU A 436 1.78 -15.46 0.15
N VAL A 437 2.51 -14.86 -0.78
CA VAL A 437 3.82 -14.24 -0.54
C VAL A 437 3.72 -12.74 -0.83
N ALA A 438 4.01 -11.91 0.16
CA ALA A 438 4.10 -10.46 0.03
C ALA A 438 5.56 -10.05 -0.08
N VAL A 439 5.92 -9.37 -1.17
CA VAL A 439 7.29 -8.87 -1.37
C VAL A 439 7.43 -7.49 -0.72
N THR A 440 8.29 -7.39 0.29
CA THR A 440 8.55 -6.14 1.01
C THR A 440 9.68 -5.37 0.37
N ASP A 441 9.55 -4.04 0.37
CA ASP A 441 10.53 -3.11 -0.16
C ASP A 441 11.86 -3.18 0.58
N ILE A 442 12.96 -2.97 -0.14
CA ILE A 442 14.30 -2.70 0.40
C ILE A 442 14.74 -1.35 -0.18
N ASN A 443 15.49 -0.57 0.60
CA ASN A 443 16.11 0.69 0.16
C ASN A 443 17.24 0.43 -0.87
N ASP A 444 16.90 0.03 -2.10
CA ASP A 444 17.83 -0.30 -3.18
C ASP A 444 17.95 0.79 -4.25
N HIS A 445 17.05 1.78 -4.24
CA HIS A 445 17.14 2.96 -5.07
C HIS A 445 17.83 4.11 -4.32
N ALA A 446 18.73 4.81 -5.01
CA ALA A 446 19.33 6.02 -4.48
C ALA A 446 18.55 7.24 -4.96
N PRO A 447 18.47 8.32 -4.17
CA PRO A 447 17.78 9.53 -4.58
C PRO A 447 18.49 10.20 -5.76
N GLU A 448 17.72 10.61 -6.76
CA GLU A 448 18.22 11.24 -7.98
C GLU A 448 17.59 12.61 -8.21
N PHE A 449 18.38 13.59 -8.65
CA PHE A 449 17.84 14.86 -9.10
C PHE A 449 17.17 14.73 -10.47
N ILE A 450 15.96 15.30 -10.62
CA ILE A 450 15.27 15.39 -11.91
C ILE A 450 16.12 16.15 -12.93
N THR A 451 16.93 17.10 -12.48
CA THR A 451 17.82 17.91 -13.32
C THR A 451 19.18 18.05 -12.66
N SER A 452 20.22 17.58 -13.33
CA SER A 452 21.60 17.58 -12.81
C SER A 452 22.36 18.89 -13.06
N GLN A 453 21.84 19.78 -13.92
CA GLN A 453 22.47 21.05 -14.27
C GLN A 453 21.40 22.16 -14.34
N ILE A 454 21.52 23.17 -13.48
CA ILE A 454 20.56 24.26 -13.34
C ILE A 454 21.27 25.60 -13.55
N GLY A 455 20.76 26.38 -14.50
CA GLY A 455 21.29 27.71 -14.83
C GLY A 455 21.85 27.81 -16.25
N PRO A 456 22.62 28.88 -16.55
CA PRO A 456 23.07 29.91 -15.61
C PRO A 456 21.93 30.80 -15.09
N ILE A 457 21.98 31.15 -13.80
CA ILE A 457 21.04 32.06 -13.14
C ILE A 457 21.78 33.36 -12.84
N SER A 458 21.35 34.47 -13.46
CA SER A 458 21.96 35.77 -13.24
C SER A 458 21.33 36.49 -12.04
N LEU A 459 22.17 36.95 -11.10
CA LEU A 459 21.76 37.75 -9.94
C LEU A 459 22.65 38.99 -9.83
N PRO A 460 22.10 40.19 -9.60
CA PRO A 460 22.90 41.38 -9.39
C PRO A 460 23.64 41.32 -8.06
N GLU A 461 24.82 41.95 -7.97
CA GLU A 461 25.65 41.89 -6.76
C GLU A 461 25.00 42.56 -5.53
N ASP A 462 24.05 43.48 -5.75
CA ASP A 462 23.27 44.16 -4.71
C ASP A 462 21.99 43.41 -4.31
N VAL A 463 21.79 42.18 -4.80
CA VAL A 463 20.63 41.35 -4.46
C VAL A 463 20.56 41.12 -2.94
N GLU A 464 19.35 41.24 -2.37
CA GLU A 464 19.17 41.09 -0.93
C GLU A 464 19.39 39.64 -0.46
N PRO A 465 20.16 39.41 0.63
CA PRO A 465 20.22 38.11 1.28
C PRO A 465 18.83 37.60 1.70
N GLY A 466 18.59 36.31 1.49
CA GLY A 466 17.29 35.65 1.65
C GLY A 466 16.59 35.35 0.33
N THR A 467 17.09 35.90 -0.78
CA THR A 467 16.56 35.64 -2.13
C THR A 467 16.68 34.16 -2.51
N LEU A 468 15.62 33.61 -3.10
CA LEU A 468 15.61 32.25 -3.66
C LEU A 468 16.39 32.24 -4.97
N VAL A 469 17.49 31.49 -5.01
CA VAL A 469 18.35 31.35 -6.18
C VAL A 469 17.78 30.30 -7.13
N ALA A 470 17.56 29.09 -6.61
CA ALA A 470 17.06 27.96 -7.38
C ALA A 470 16.22 27.01 -6.50
N MET A 471 15.39 26.20 -7.15
CA MET A 471 14.65 25.10 -6.53
C MET A 471 15.08 23.81 -7.23
N LEU A 472 15.61 22.86 -6.47
CA LEU A 472 16.02 21.55 -6.97
C LEU A 472 15.00 20.51 -6.50
N THR A 473 14.73 19.52 -7.35
CA THR A 473 13.82 18.41 -7.04
C THR A 473 14.56 17.09 -7.19
N ALA A 474 14.49 16.27 -6.16
CA ALA A 474 14.98 14.90 -6.15
C ALA A 474 13.83 13.91 -5.95
N ILE A 475 13.99 12.70 -6.48
CA ILE A 475 13.02 11.60 -6.41
C ILE A 475 13.73 10.31 -5.99
N ASP A 476 13.02 9.47 -5.26
CA ASP A 476 13.43 8.11 -4.90
C ASP A 476 12.36 7.13 -5.39
N ALA A 477 12.79 6.00 -5.93
CA ALA A 477 11.89 5.03 -6.55
C ALA A 477 11.40 3.95 -5.57
N ASP A 478 11.94 3.88 -4.35
CA ASP A 478 11.50 2.95 -3.32
C ASP A 478 10.01 3.14 -2.93
N LEU A 479 9.30 2.05 -2.65
CA LEU A 479 7.87 2.07 -2.34
C LEU A 479 7.58 2.44 -0.88
N GLU A 480 8.48 2.11 0.05
CA GLU A 480 8.34 2.40 1.47
C GLU A 480 8.66 3.88 1.74
N PRO A 481 7.72 4.67 2.32
CA PRO A 481 7.96 6.06 2.65
C PRO A 481 9.23 6.33 3.45
N ALA A 482 9.61 5.42 4.36
CA ALA A 482 10.81 5.58 5.17
C ALA A 482 12.13 5.51 4.36
N PHE A 483 12.11 4.88 3.18
CA PHE A 483 13.28 4.77 2.30
C PHE A 483 13.42 5.97 1.35
N ARG A 484 12.31 6.68 1.09
CA ARG A 484 12.30 7.93 0.30
C ARG A 484 12.72 9.19 1.07
N LEU A 485 13.15 9.06 2.32
CA LEU A 485 13.64 10.16 3.13
C LEU A 485 15.04 10.59 2.66
N MET A 486 15.19 11.87 2.32
CA MET A 486 16.41 12.43 1.73
C MET A 486 17.02 13.53 2.59
N ASP A 487 18.35 13.61 2.57
CA ASP A 487 19.14 14.70 3.12
C ASP A 487 19.87 15.44 2.00
N PHE A 488 19.98 16.77 2.13
CA PHE A 488 20.60 17.64 1.12
C PHE A 488 21.77 18.40 1.73
N ALA A 489 22.88 18.48 1.01
CA ALA A 489 24.05 19.25 1.42
C ALA A 489 24.71 19.94 0.25
N ILE A 490 25.43 21.03 0.52
CA ILE A 490 26.35 21.61 -0.47
C ILE A 490 27.66 20.83 -0.38
N GLU A 491 27.97 20.06 -1.42
CA GLU A 491 29.21 19.29 -1.47
C GLU A 491 30.41 20.21 -1.74
N ARG A 492 30.27 21.11 -2.71
CA ARG A 492 31.33 22.05 -3.16
C ARG A 492 30.71 23.33 -3.74
N GLY A 493 31.54 24.35 -3.92
CA GLY A 493 31.13 25.61 -4.58
C GLY A 493 30.70 26.74 -3.65
N ASP A 494 30.63 26.48 -2.34
CA ASP A 494 30.24 27.47 -1.34
C ASP A 494 31.15 27.47 -0.10
N THR A 495 32.41 27.85 -0.27
CA THR A 495 33.40 27.83 0.83
C THR A 495 33.17 28.90 1.89
N GLU A 496 32.46 29.98 1.54
CA GLU A 496 32.22 31.12 2.42
C GLU A 496 30.84 31.05 3.10
N GLY A 497 30.01 30.05 2.81
CA GLY A 497 28.62 30.01 3.28
C GLY A 497 27.79 31.17 2.72
N THR A 498 28.04 31.51 1.45
CA THR A 498 27.28 32.49 0.67
C THR A 498 25.91 31.94 0.31
N PHE A 499 25.79 30.63 0.19
CA PHE A 499 24.55 29.95 -0.13
C PHE A 499 24.07 29.08 1.05
N GLY A 500 22.78 28.80 1.08
CA GLY A 500 22.16 27.93 2.06
C GLY A 500 21.09 27.07 1.41
N LEU A 501 20.82 25.93 2.03
CA LEU A 501 19.79 24.99 1.59
C LEU A 501 18.68 24.93 2.63
N ASP A 502 17.43 25.07 2.18
CA ASP A 502 16.24 24.86 3.00
C ASP A 502 15.30 23.85 2.31
N TRP A 503 14.87 22.83 3.04
CA TRP A 503 13.88 21.85 2.57
C TRP A 503 12.94 21.45 3.70
N GLU A 504 11.75 20.99 3.32
CA GLU A 504 10.83 20.33 4.25
C GLU A 504 11.07 18.82 4.16
N PRO A 505 11.12 18.08 5.28
CA PRO A 505 11.14 16.62 5.28
C PRO A 505 10.04 16.05 4.36
N ASP A 506 10.35 14.97 3.64
CA ASP A 506 9.43 14.28 2.69
C ASP A 506 8.95 15.08 1.48
N SER A 507 9.44 16.30 1.24
CA SER A 507 8.97 17.11 0.11
C SER A 507 9.63 16.79 -1.24
N GLY A 508 10.81 16.16 -1.23
CA GLY A 508 11.64 15.97 -2.43
C GLY A 508 12.18 17.28 -3.03
N HIS A 509 11.96 18.43 -2.39
CA HIS A 509 12.31 19.73 -2.92
C HIS A 509 13.25 20.50 -1.98
N VAL A 510 14.36 21.00 -2.53
CA VAL A 510 15.33 21.82 -1.79
C VAL A 510 15.50 23.20 -2.44
N ARG A 511 15.44 24.24 -1.60
CA ARG A 511 15.60 25.64 -2.00
C ARG A 511 17.04 26.07 -1.75
N LEU A 512 17.73 26.48 -2.81
CA LEU A 512 19.01 27.17 -2.71
C LEU A 512 18.74 28.66 -2.49
N ARG A 513 19.15 29.20 -1.35
CA ARG A 513 19.01 30.61 -1.01
C ARG A 513 20.36 31.30 -0.91
N LEU A 514 20.33 32.60 -1.15
CA LEU A 514 21.47 33.46 -0.87
C LEU A 514 21.48 33.82 0.62
N CYS A 515 22.57 33.52 1.33
CA CYS A 515 22.74 33.81 2.76
C CYS A 515 23.60 35.04 3.03
N LYS A 516 24.48 35.43 2.09
CA LYS A 516 25.37 36.60 2.19
C LYS A 516 25.32 37.43 0.92
N ASN A 517 25.74 38.70 1.01
CA ASN A 517 25.83 39.57 -0.16
C ASN A 517 26.79 38.99 -1.20
N LEU A 518 26.44 39.14 -2.48
CA LEU A 518 27.34 38.83 -3.59
C LEU A 518 28.33 39.98 -3.80
N SER A 519 29.47 39.69 -4.43
CA SER A 519 30.41 40.71 -4.90
C SER A 519 30.97 40.26 -6.23
N TYR A 520 30.72 41.07 -7.27
CA TYR A 520 31.21 40.78 -8.61
C TYR A 520 32.75 40.73 -8.64
N GLU A 521 33.42 41.58 -7.85
CA GLU A 521 34.88 41.65 -7.75
C GLU A 521 35.49 40.43 -7.06
N ALA A 522 34.79 39.84 -6.09
CA ALA A 522 35.26 38.66 -5.38
C ALA A 522 35.10 37.39 -6.22
N ALA A 523 33.91 37.19 -6.80
CA ALA A 523 33.60 36.05 -7.65
C ALA A 523 32.50 36.43 -8.68
N PRO A 524 32.82 36.53 -9.98
CA PRO A 524 31.83 36.87 -11.01
C PRO A 524 30.86 35.71 -11.31
N SER A 525 31.17 34.50 -10.83
CA SER A 525 30.34 33.31 -11.01
C SER A 525 30.58 32.32 -9.88
N HIS A 526 29.52 31.62 -9.49
CA HIS A 526 29.57 30.51 -8.53
C HIS A 526 29.02 29.25 -9.18
N GLU A 527 29.71 28.13 -8.98
CA GLU A 527 29.21 26.80 -9.35
C GLU A 527 28.97 26.00 -8.06
N VAL A 528 27.72 26.01 -7.59
CA VAL A 528 27.33 25.34 -6.35
C VAL A 528 26.92 23.90 -6.67
N VAL A 529 27.63 22.93 -6.11
CA VAL A 529 27.34 21.50 -6.28
C VAL A 529 26.56 21.03 -5.06
N VAL A 530 25.28 20.71 -5.27
CA VAL A 530 24.37 20.18 -4.26
C VAL A 530 24.36 18.66 -4.37
N VAL A 531 24.47 17.95 -3.25
CA VAL A 531 24.36 16.50 -3.16
C VAL A 531 23.07 16.12 -2.43
N VAL A 532 22.40 15.07 -2.88
CA VAL A 532 21.27 14.42 -2.19
C VAL A 532 21.67 13.01 -1.78
N GLN A 533 21.35 12.60 -0.56
CA GLN A 533 21.65 11.27 -0.03
C GLN A 533 20.42 10.67 0.66
N SER A 534 20.28 9.35 0.63
CA SER A 534 19.24 8.66 1.40
C SER A 534 19.56 8.75 2.88
N VAL A 535 18.56 9.05 3.72
CA VAL A 535 18.69 9.05 5.18
C VAL A 535 18.88 7.61 5.68
N ALA A 536 18.22 6.65 5.03
CA ALA A 536 18.39 5.24 5.30
C ALA A 536 19.62 4.70 4.56
N LYS A 537 20.22 3.64 5.11
CA LYS A 537 21.38 3.02 4.46
C LYS A 537 20.91 2.25 3.22
N LEU A 538 21.50 2.56 2.06
CA LEU A 538 21.24 1.82 0.81
C LEU A 538 21.70 0.36 0.91
N VAL A 539 20.95 -0.53 0.29
CA VAL A 539 21.18 -1.98 0.27
C VAL A 539 21.14 -2.46 -1.18
N GLY A 540 22.24 -3.04 -1.67
CA GLY A 540 22.32 -3.60 -3.02
C GLY A 540 23.46 -3.00 -3.86
N PRO A 541 23.67 -3.53 -5.08
CA PRO A 541 24.69 -3.03 -6.01
C PRO A 541 24.17 -1.80 -6.78
N GLY A 542 24.08 -0.65 -6.10
CA GLY A 542 23.59 0.62 -6.65
C GLY A 542 24.62 1.76 -6.61
N PRO A 543 24.43 2.85 -7.36
CA PRO A 543 25.46 3.84 -7.71
C PRO A 543 25.76 4.81 -6.56
N GLY A 544 26.56 4.38 -5.57
CA GLY A 544 27.09 5.29 -4.54
C GLY A 544 26.03 5.88 -3.60
N PRO A 545 26.43 6.73 -2.64
CA PRO A 545 25.53 7.19 -1.57
C PRO A 545 24.53 8.28 -1.99
N GLY A 546 24.60 8.81 -3.21
CA GLY A 546 23.79 9.95 -3.60
C GLY A 546 24.10 10.56 -4.96
N ALA A 547 23.18 11.36 -5.48
CA ALA A 547 23.32 12.11 -6.74
C ALA A 547 23.74 13.56 -6.50
N THR A 548 24.37 14.20 -7.50
CA THR A 548 24.75 15.61 -7.45
C THR A 548 24.09 16.43 -8.56
N ALA A 549 23.80 17.69 -8.25
CA ALA A 549 23.32 18.68 -9.21
C ALA A 549 24.14 19.98 -9.07
N THR A 550 24.52 20.56 -10.20
CA THR A 550 25.29 21.82 -10.24
C THR A 550 24.36 22.99 -10.54
N VAL A 551 24.40 24.02 -9.70
CA VAL A 551 23.74 25.30 -9.91
C VAL A 551 24.79 26.34 -10.28
N THR A 552 24.72 26.86 -11.50
CA THR A 552 25.61 27.93 -11.97
C THR A 552 24.94 29.29 -11.75
N VAL A 553 25.53 30.12 -10.92
CA VAL A 553 25.08 31.49 -10.63
C VAL A 553 26.06 32.47 -11.25
N LEU A 554 25.57 33.40 -12.08
CA LEU A 554 26.35 34.50 -12.62
C LEU A 554 26.04 35.76 -11.82
N VAL A 555 27.08 36.46 -11.37
CA VAL A 555 26.93 37.72 -10.65
C VAL A 555 26.93 38.86 -11.67
N GLU A 556 25.88 39.67 -11.68
CA GLU A 556 25.81 40.88 -12.51
C GLU A 556 26.36 42.06 -11.72
N ARG A 557 27.32 42.79 -12.31
CA ARG A 557 27.87 44.00 -11.69
C ARG A 557 26.83 45.11 -11.69
N VAL A 558 26.65 45.77 -10.55
CA VAL A 558 25.74 46.91 -10.39
C VAL A 558 26.55 48.19 -10.43
N MET A 559 26.36 48.96 -11.50
CA MET A 559 27.11 50.19 -11.71
C MET A 559 26.51 51.36 -10.91
N PRO A 560 27.28 52.07 -10.06
CA PRO A 560 26.77 53.22 -9.33
C PRO A 560 26.51 54.41 -10.28
N PRO A 561 25.51 55.25 -9.98
CA PRO A 561 25.21 56.44 -10.78
C PRO A 561 26.38 57.44 -10.76
N PRO A 562 26.50 58.30 -11.80
CA PRO A 562 27.53 59.32 -11.86
C PRO A 562 27.36 60.34 -10.73
N LYS A 563 28.45 61.00 -10.32
CA LYS A 563 28.44 62.03 -9.27
C LYS A 563 29.09 63.30 -9.79
N LEU A 564 28.40 64.44 -9.65
CA LEU A 564 28.91 65.77 -10.04
C LEU A 564 29.86 66.34 -8.98
N ASP A 565 30.81 67.21 -9.37
CA ASP A 565 31.82 67.78 -8.45
C ASP A 565 31.22 68.77 -7.44
N GLN A 566 30.06 69.34 -7.76
CA GLN A 566 29.34 70.28 -6.92
C GLN A 566 27.86 69.92 -6.82
N GLU A 567 27.25 70.23 -5.67
CA GLU A 567 25.81 70.09 -5.47
C GLU A 567 25.01 71.22 -6.15
N SER A 568 25.65 72.36 -6.43
CA SER A 568 25.06 73.52 -7.11
C SER A 568 26.14 74.40 -7.75
N TYR A 569 25.87 75.01 -8.90
CA TYR A 569 26.80 75.87 -9.63
C TYR A 569 26.29 77.32 -9.72
N GLU A 570 27.19 78.30 -9.64
CA GLU A 570 26.85 79.74 -9.73
C GLU A 570 27.78 80.48 -10.72
N ALA A 571 27.21 81.35 -11.57
CA ALA A 571 27.97 82.23 -12.46
C ALA A 571 27.36 83.63 -12.56
N SER A 572 28.16 84.62 -12.95
CA SER A 572 27.69 86.01 -13.13
C SER A 572 28.05 86.52 -14.53
N VAL A 573 27.10 87.19 -15.19
CA VAL A 573 27.26 87.67 -16.56
C VAL A 573 26.68 89.09 -16.74
N PRO A 574 27.41 90.05 -17.35
CA PRO A 574 26.85 91.36 -17.63
C PRO A 574 25.73 91.29 -18.67
N ILE A 575 24.66 92.07 -18.51
CA ILE A 575 23.53 92.08 -19.46
C ILE A 575 23.93 92.51 -20.88
N SER A 576 25.07 93.18 -21.02
CA SER A 576 25.67 93.55 -22.31
C SER A 576 26.55 92.46 -22.90
N ALA A 577 26.62 91.28 -22.29
CA ALA A 577 27.40 90.17 -22.80
C ALA A 577 26.89 89.76 -24.20
N PRO A 578 27.77 89.69 -25.20
CA PRO A 578 27.40 89.18 -26.51
C PRO A 578 27.09 87.69 -26.42
N ALA A 579 26.27 87.19 -27.35
CA ALA A 579 26.07 85.75 -27.52
C ALA A 579 27.42 85.04 -27.75
N GLY A 580 27.59 83.85 -27.18
CA GLY A 580 28.84 83.09 -27.13
C GLY A 580 29.78 83.43 -25.97
N SER A 581 29.34 84.19 -24.96
CA SER A 581 30.13 84.44 -23.75
C SER A 581 30.17 83.21 -22.85
N PHE A 582 31.37 82.75 -22.49
CA PHE A 582 31.60 81.63 -21.57
C PHE A 582 31.21 81.98 -20.13
N LEU A 583 30.60 81.03 -19.42
CA LEU A 583 30.18 81.17 -18.02
C LEU A 583 31.00 80.29 -17.07
N LEU A 584 30.90 78.96 -17.24
CA LEU A 584 31.59 77.96 -16.42
C LEU A 584 31.60 76.59 -17.10
N THR A 585 32.23 75.60 -16.47
CA THR A 585 32.27 74.21 -16.92
C THR A 585 31.76 73.29 -15.82
N ILE A 586 30.88 72.36 -16.16
CA ILE A 586 30.34 71.32 -15.26
C ILE A 586 31.19 70.06 -15.37
N GLN A 587 31.67 69.52 -14.24
CA GLN A 587 32.58 68.36 -14.23
C GLN A 587 32.11 67.28 -13.23
N PRO A 588 32.45 66.00 -13.45
CA PRO A 588 32.19 64.94 -12.48
C PRO A 588 33.15 65.03 -11.27
N SER A 589 32.69 64.59 -10.09
CA SER A 589 33.44 64.56 -8.82
C SER A 589 34.77 63.82 -8.95
N ASP A 590 34.73 62.68 -9.64
CA ASP A 590 35.90 61.91 -10.02
C ASP A 590 35.97 61.88 -11.55
N PRO A 591 37.17 61.89 -12.15
CA PRO A 591 37.34 61.62 -13.57
C PRO A 591 37.03 60.13 -13.81
N ILE A 592 35.74 59.80 -13.79
CA ILE A 592 35.24 58.48 -14.12
C ILE A 592 35.61 58.25 -15.60
N SER A 593 36.13 57.07 -15.93
CA SER A 593 36.42 56.62 -17.32
C SER A 593 35.18 56.56 -18.23
N ARG A 594 34.03 57.06 -17.77
CA ARG A 594 32.73 56.98 -18.43
C ARG A 594 32.46 58.30 -19.17
N THR A 595 31.96 58.19 -20.39
CA THR A 595 31.61 59.37 -21.18
C THR A 595 30.26 59.89 -20.68
N LEU A 596 30.23 61.11 -20.17
CA LEU A 596 28.99 61.74 -19.71
C LEU A 596 28.43 62.66 -20.78
N ARG A 597 27.10 62.67 -20.91
CA ARG A 597 26.36 63.60 -21.74
C ARG A 597 25.70 64.64 -20.85
N PHE A 598 26.03 65.90 -21.07
CA PHE A 598 25.46 67.03 -20.35
C PHE A 598 24.30 67.68 -21.12
N SER A 599 23.28 68.10 -20.39
CA SER A 599 22.16 68.87 -20.93
C SER A 599 21.58 69.84 -19.91
N LEU A 600 20.97 70.92 -20.39
CA LEU A 600 20.20 71.85 -19.57
C LEU A 600 18.74 71.44 -19.62
N VAL A 601 18.16 71.19 -18.46
CA VAL A 601 16.75 70.91 -18.24
C VAL A 601 16.13 72.16 -17.64
N ASN A 602 14.96 72.55 -18.16
CA ASN A 602 14.19 73.71 -17.71
C ASN A 602 14.79 75.11 -18.04
N ASP A 603 15.56 75.24 -19.12
CA ASP A 603 15.96 76.55 -19.68
C ASP A 603 14.85 77.14 -20.56
N SER A 604 13.82 77.75 -19.94
CA SER A 604 12.64 78.26 -20.65
C SER A 604 12.91 79.47 -21.55
N GLU A 605 13.85 80.33 -21.16
CA GLU A 605 14.21 81.53 -21.92
C GLU A 605 15.23 81.25 -23.03
N GLY A 606 15.88 80.09 -23.02
CA GLY A 606 16.90 79.71 -24.01
C GLY A 606 18.12 80.64 -24.01
N TRP A 607 18.42 81.27 -22.89
CA TRP A 607 19.56 82.19 -22.76
C TRP A 607 20.89 81.47 -22.70
N LEU A 608 20.88 80.18 -22.37
CA LEU A 608 22.06 79.40 -22.09
C LEU A 608 22.16 78.25 -23.08
N CYS A 609 23.38 77.78 -23.32
CA CYS A 609 23.62 76.51 -23.95
C CYS A 609 24.77 75.82 -23.23
N ILE A 610 24.68 74.48 -23.13
CA ILE A 610 25.75 73.64 -22.61
C ILE A 610 26.31 72.80 -23.74
N GLU A 611 27.64 72.73 -23.84
CA GLU A 611 28.28 71.84 -24.78
C GLU A 611 28.17 70.40 -24.29
N LYS A 612 27.64 69.53 -25.16
CA LYS A 612 27.14 68.19 -24.87
C LYS A 612 28.12 67.26 -24.12
N PHE A 613 29.43 67.42 -24.32
CA PHE A 613 30.45 66.51 -23.76
C PHE A 613 31.55 67.20 -22.95
N SER A 614 31.82 68.49 -23.17
CA SER A 614 32.79 69.23 -22.34
C SER A 614 32.18 69.76 -21.05
N GLY A 615 30.84 69.91 -21.01
CA GLY A 615 30.13 70.54 -19.90
C GLY A 615 30.28 72.06 -19.85
N GLU A 616 30.85 72.71 -20.88
CA GLU A 616 30.98 74.17 -20.93
C GLU A 616 29.64 74.85 -21.16
N VAL A 617 29.30 75.82 -20.32
CA VAL A 617 28.08 76.62 -20.40
C VAL A 617 28.40 78.01 -20.96
N HIS A 618 27.67 78.39 -22.00
CA HIS A 618 27.81 79.67 -22.71
C HIS A 618 26.46 80.38 -22.83
N THR A 619 26.49 81.70 -23.06
CA THR A 619 25.28 82.44 -23.41
C THR A 619 24.88 82.12 -24.86
N ALA A 620 23.69 81.57 -25.08
CA ALA A 620 23.22 81.19 -26.41
C ALA A 620 22.75 82.40 -27.25
N GLN A 621 22.19 83.42 -26.59
CA GLN A 621 21.61 84.59 -27.24
C GLN A 621 21.82 85.86 -26.41
N SER A 622 21.43 87.00 -27.00
CA SER A 622 21.46 88.29 -26.30
C SER A 622 20.51 88.24 -25.10
N LEU A 623 20.99 88.67 -23.93
CA LEU A 623 20.25 88.69 -22.65
C LEU A 623 19.21 89.83 -22.60
N GLN A 624 18.52 90.08 -23.72
CA GLN A 624 17.48 91.11 -23.83
C GLN A 624 16.27 90.69 -22.99
N GLY A 625 15.98 91.47 -21.94
CA GLY A 625 14.92 91.20 -20.97
C GLY A 625 15.45 91.00 -19.54
N ALA A 626 16.69 90.56 -19.38
CA ALA A 626 17.32 90.40 -18.08
C ALA A 626 17.60 91.77 -17.42
N GLN A 627 17.13 91.99 -16.19
CA GLN A 627 17.45 93.21 -15.45
C GLN A 627 18.74 93.01 -14.65
N PRO A 628 19.59 94.04 -14.51
CA PRO A 628 20.73 93.97 -13.59
C PRO A 628 20.26 93.69 -12.17
N GLY A 629 20.72 92.59 -11.57
CA GLY A 629 20.31 92.11 -10.25
C GLY A 629 19.40 90.87 -10.25
N ASP A 630 18.79 90.52 -11.39
CA ASP A 630 17.98 89.30 -11.49
C ASP A 630 18.86 88.04 -11.47
N THR A 631 18.25 86.94 -11.04
CA THR A 631 18.85 85.60 -11.05
C THR A 631 18.05 84.65 -11.91
N TYR A 632 18.74 83.83 -12.72
CA TYR A 632 18.13 82.82 -13.58
C TYR A 632 18.66 81.44 -13.21
N THR A 633 17.79 80.47 -12.95
CA THR A 633 18.18 79.12 -12.48
C THR A 633 17.72 78.05 -13.47
N VAL A 634 18.63 77.16 -13.86
CA VAL A 634 18.39 76.01 -14.73
C VAL A 634 18.94 74.74 -14.09
N LEU A 635 18.46 73.55 -14.48
CA LEU A 635 18.97 72.28 -13.98
C LEU A 635 19.96 71.68 -14.99
N VAL A 636 21.15 71.31 -14.54
CA VAL A 636 22.10 70.56 -15.34
C VAL A 636 21.89 69.08 -15.08
N GLU A 637 21.73 68.28 -16.13
CA GLU A 637 21.67 66.82 -16.07
C GLU A 637 22.91 66.21 -16.76
N ALA A 638 23.59 65.31 -16.06
CA ALA A 638 24.69 64.49 -16.55
C ALA A 638 24.26 63.02 -16.59
N GLN A 639 24.17 62.47 -17.80
CA GLN A 639 23.71 61.11 -18.05
C GLN A 639 24.86 60.25 -18.59
N ASP A 640 25.00 59.03 -18.09
CA ASP A 640 25.96 58.06 -18.64
C ASP A 640 25.56 57.66 -20.07
N THR A 641 26.51 57.68 -21.01
CA THR A 641 26.20 57.38 -22.42
C THR A 641 25.95 55.90 -22.67
N ASP A 642 26.60 55.01 -21.92
CA ASP A 642 26.47 53.57 -22.08
C ASP A 642 25.24 53.07 -21.33
N GLU A 643 24.91 53.70 -20.20
CA GLU A 643 23.77 53.33 -19.37
C GLU A 643 22.88 54.54 -19.03
N PRO A 644 21.95 54.94 -19.93
CA PRO A 644 21.15 56.16 -19.79
C PRO A 644 20.26 56.22 -18.54
N ARG A 645 20.05 55.08 -17.87
CA ARG A 645 19.31 55.02 -16.60
C ARG A 645 20.09 55.63 -15.44
N LEU A 646 21.41 55.75 -15.57
CA LEU A 646 22.29 56.36 -14.59
C LEU A 646 22.48 57.84 -14.93
N SER A 647 21.76 58.72 -14.24
CA SER A 647 21.93 60.17 -14.36
C SER A 647 22.09 60.85 -12.99
N ALA A 648 22.72 62.02 -13.01
CA ALA A 648 22.84 62.93 -11.88
C ALA A 648 22.46 64.33 -12.33
N SER A 649 21.87 65.11 -11.42
CA SER A 649 21.45 66.48 -11.73
C SER A 649 21.81 67.46 -10.62
N ALA A 650 22.10 68.71 -11.00
CA ALA A 650 22.43 69.81 -10.09
C ALA A 650 21.94 71.16 -10.64
N PRO A 651 21.46 72.09 -9.80
CA PRO A 651 21.04 73.43 -10.22
C PRO A 651 22.22 74.34 -10.60
N LEU A 652 22.02 75.18 -11.62
CA LEU A 652 22.93 76.23 -12.09
C LEU A 652 22.23 77.60 -12.01
N VAL A 653 22.80 78.53 -11.25
CA VAL A 653 22.26 79.87 -10.98
C VAL A 653 23.11 80.94 -11.66
N ILE A 654 22.49 81.83 -12.44
CA ILE A 654 23.14 82.91 -13.20
C ILE A 654 22.70 84.28 -12.66
N HIS A 655 23.66 85.15 -12.35
CA HIS A 655 23.43 86.52 -11.87
C HIS A 655 23.73 87.58 -12.95
N PHE A 656 22.83 88.53 -13.18
CA PHE A 656 22.98 89.55 -14.23
C PHE A 656 23.59 90.88 -13.74
N LEU A 657 24.68 91.35 -14.39
CA LEU A 657 25.45 92.55 -13.99
C LEU A 657 25.28 93.77 -14.92
N LYS A 658 25.57 94.99 -14.43
CA LYS A 658 25.43 96.29 -15.16
C LYS A 658 26.67 96.68 -16.00
N ALA A 659 26.48 97.32 -17.15
CA ALA A 659 27.53 97.69 -18.13
C ALA A 659 28.27 99.05 -17.84
N PRO A 660 29.57 99.22 -18.18
CA PRO A 660 30.39 100.43 -17.88
C PRO A 660 30.54 101.50 -19.01
N PRO A 661 30.92 102.79 -18.72
CA PRO A 661 30.82 103.95 -19.64
C PRO A 661 32.15 104.47 -20.29
N ALA A 662 32.08 105.18 -21.45
CA ALA A 662 33.21 105.55 -22.35
C ALA A 662 33.35 107.08 -22.68
N PRO A 663 34.56 107.65 -22.97
CA PRO A 663 34.79 109.10 -23.19
C PRO A 663 35.37 109.55 -24.58
N ALA A 664 35.20 110.83 -24.96
CA ALA A 664 35.61 111.45 -26.25
C ALA A 664 36.02 112.95 -26.14
N LEU A 665 37.04 113.44 -26.89
CA LEU A 665 37.36 114.87 -27.16
C LEU A 665 38.23 115.08 -28.44
N THR A 666 38.13 116.26 -29.08
CA THR A 666 38.64 116.66 -30.43
C THR A 666 39.49 117.96 -30.38
N LEU A 667 40.50 118.11 -31.27
CA LEU A 667 41.45 119.26 -31.34
C LEU A 667 41.65 119.82 -32.79
N ALA A 668 42.25 121.01 -32.86
CA ALA A 668 42.16 122.06 -33.91
C ALA A 668 42.75 121.79 -35.33
N PRO A 669 42.34 122.56 -36.37
CA PRO A 669 42.56 122.23 -37.79
C PRO A 669 43.85 122.80 -38.42
N VAL A 670 44.55 121.95 -39.18
CA VAL A 670 45.77 122.21 -39.97
C VAL A 670 45.42 122.87 -41.33
N PRO A 671 46.22 123.82 -41.87
CA PRO A 671 45.97 124.46 -43.17
C PRO A 671 45.96 123.47 -44.34
N SER A 672 45.03 123.67 -45.29
CA SER A 672 44.79 122.80 -46.44
C SER A 672 46.01 122.72 -47.36
N GLN A 673 46.46 121.49 -47.67
CA GLN A 673 47.55 121.23 -48.62
C GLN A 673 47.01 120.55 -49.89
N TYR A 674 47.70 120.72 -51.01
CA TYR A 674 47.24 120.28 -52.34
C TYR A 674 47.96 119.02 -52.82
N LEU A 675 47.23 118.07 -53.41
CA LEU A 675 47.78 116.91 -54.12
C LEU A 675 47.21 116.80 -55.54
N CYS A 676 48.07 116.39 -56.47
CA CYS A 676 47.73 116.32 -57.90
C CYS A 676 47.11 114.96 -58.27
N THR A 677 46.02 114.98 -59.05
CA THR A 677 45.41 113.81 -59.68
C THR A 677 45.40 114.01 -61.22
N PRO A 678 46.00 113.12 -62.03
CA PRO A 678 46.56 111.81 -61.69
C PRO A 678 47.80 111.89 -60.78
N ARG A 679 48.04 110.84 -59.96
CA ARG A 679 49.10 110.79 -58.93
C ARG A 679 50.47 111.13 -59.54
N GLN A 680 51.13 112.13 -58.94
CA GLN A 680 52.52 112.51 -59.17
C GLN A 680 53.40 112.07 -57.99
N ASP A 681 54.72 112.05 -58.14
CA ASP A 681 55.68 111.59 -57.11
C ASP A 681 55.90 112.59 -55.95
N HIS A 682 54.86 113.31 -55.54
CA HIS A 682 54.89 114.23 -54.39
C HIS A 682 53.75 113.93 -53.41
N GLY A 683 54.03 114.12 -52.11
CA GLY A 683 53.16 113.84 -50.98
C GLY A 683 53.16 115.00 -49.96
N LEU A 684 52.40 114.81 -48.88
CA LEU A 684 52.21 115.78 -47.80
C LEU A 684 52.90 115.30 -46.53
N ILE A 685 53.61 116.19 -45.84
CA ILE A 685 54.22 115.85 -44.54
C ILE A 685 53.21 116.17 -43.43
N VAL A 686 52.81 115.14 -42.70
CA VAL A 686 51.95 115.19 -41.50
C VAL A 686 52.84 115.11 -40.27
N SER A 687 52.95 116.20 -39.51
CA SER A 687 53.69 116.24 -38.24
C SER A 687 52.83 115.73 -37.08
N GLY A 688 53.45 115.08 -36.10
CA GLY A 688 52.81 114.86 -34.80
C GLY A 688 52.48 116.18 -34.09
N PRO A 689 51.56 116.18 -33.10
CA PRO A 689 51.14 117.39 -32.40
C PRO A 689 52.34 118.12 -31.76
N SER A 690 52.60 119.36 -32.19
CA SER A 690 53.64 120.23 -31.62
C SER A 690 53.05 121.15 -30.56
N LYS A 691 53.70 121.24 -29.38
CA LYS A 691 53.31 122.02 -28.19
C LYS A 691 52.13 121.44 -27.39
N ASP A 692 52.47 120.52 -26.50
CA ASP A 692 51.91 120.50 -25.15
C ASP A 692 52.83 121.39 -24.27
N PRO A 693 52.35 122.48 -23.65
CA PRO A 693 53.22 123.41 -22.92
C PRO A 693 53.93 122.84 -21.69
N ASP A 694 53.59 121.62 -21.23
CA ASP A 694 54.14 121.05 -19.99
C ASP A 694 55.16 119.91 -20.19
N LEU A 695 55.53 119.55 -21.43
CA LEU A 695 56.53 118.49 -21.68
C LEU A 695 57.78 119.01 -22.39
N ALA A 696 58.77 119.43 -21.60
CA ALA A 696 60.13 119.74 -22.04
C ALA A 696 61.00 118.47 -22.24
N SER A 697 60.53 117.48 -23.01
CA SER A 697 61.34 116.40 -23.62
C SER A 697 60.44 115.40 -24.32
N GLY A 698 60.44 115.34 -25.66
CA GLY A 698 59.64 114.34 -26.37
C GLY A 698 59.52 114.57 -27.86
N HIS A 699 60.64 114.63 -28.57
CA HIS A 699 60.65 114.60 -30.04
C HIS A 699 60.56 113.15 -30.54
N GLY A 700 59.35 112.56 -30.59
CA GLY A 700 59.09 111.25 -31.21
C GLY A 700 59.83 110.06 -30.54
N PRO A 701 59.49 108.80 -30.90
CA PRO A 701 58.78 108.41 -32.11
C PRO A 701 57.26 108.25 -31.93
N TYR A 702 56.49 108.99 -32.72
CA TYR A 702 55.06 108.79 -32.95
C TYR A 702 54.84 107.70 -33.99
N SER A 703 53.86 106.83 -33.75
CA SER A 703 53.33 105.90 -34.74
C SER A 703 52.16 106.57 -35.46
N PHE A 704 52.08 106.44 -36.78
CA PHE A 704 51.03 107.02 -37.59
C PHE A 704 50.32 105.94 -38.39
N THR A 705 49.01 105.83 -38.25
CA THR A 705 48.16 104.90 -39.01
C THR A 705 46.96 105.63 -39.61
N LEU A 706 46.44 105.14 -40.73
CA LEU A 706 45.18 105.63 -41.30
C LEU A 706 44.01 105.06 -40.49
N GLY A 707 42.96 105.86 -40.26
CA GLY A 707 41.76 105.43 -39.54
C GLY A 707 41.08 104.20 -40.17
N PRO A 708 40.19 103.51 -39.44
CA PRO A 708 39.65 102.20 -39.82
C PRO A 708 38.71 102.21 -41.03
N ASN A 709 38.41 103.38 -41.60
CA ASN A 709 37.54 103.49 -42.75
C ASN A 709 38.24 102.86 -43.99
N PRO A 710 37.72 101.76 -44.55
CA PRO A 710 38.35 101.08 -45.69
C PRO A 710 38.47 101.97 -46.93
N THR A 711 37.62 102.99 -47.11
CA THR A 711 37.77 103.95 -48.22
C THR A 711 39.03 104.81 -48.07
N VAL A 712 39.36 105.20 -46.82
CA VAL A 712 40.56 105.98 -46.53
C VAL A 712 41.82 105.12 -46.74
N GLN A 713 41.81 103.88 -46.27
CA GLN A 713 42.93 102.95 -46.45
C GLN A 713 43.18 102.58 -47.92
N ARG A 714 42.12 102.59 -48.74
CA ARG A 714 42.21 102.34 -50.18
C ARG A 714 42.75 103.54 -50.97
N ASP A 715 42.28 104.75 -50.65
CA ASP A 715 42.55 105.95 -51.45
C ASP A 715 43.87 106.65 -51.05
N TRP A 716 44.37 106.40 -49.84
CA TRP A 716 45.52 107.08 -49.24
C TRP A 716 46.59 106.11 -48.75
N ARG A 717 47.86 106.52 -48.86
CA ARG A 717 49.01 105.77 -48.34
C ARG A 717 49.81 106.67 -47.40
N LEU A 718 50.11 106.17 -46.21
CA LEU A 718 50.85 106.87 -45.17
C LEU A 718 52.18 106.13 -44.90
N GLN A 719 53.31 106.82 -44.99
CA GLN A 719 54.63 106.28 -44.67
C GLN A 719 55.27 107.08 -43.54
N THR A 720 55.70 106.42 -42.46
CA THR A 720 56.36 107.09 -41.34
C THR A 720 57.78 107.54 -41.71
N LEU A 721 58.09 108.83 -41.54
CA LEU A 721 59.41 109.43 -41.75
C LEU A 721 60.07 109.70 -40.38
N ASN A 722 61.10 108.93 -40.04
CA ASN A 722 61.96 109.09 -38.85
C ASN A 722 61.20 109.31 -37.51
N GLY A 723 60.02 108.70 -37.37
CA GLY A 723 59.22 108.71 -36.14
C GLY A 723 58.62 110.05 -35.71
N SER A 724 58.93 111.17 -36.36
CA SER A 724 58.37 112.49 -35.99
C SER A 724 57.28 112.96 -36.95
N HIS A 725 57.32 112.44 -38.18
CA HIS A 725 56.48 112.86 -39.29
C HIS A 725 55.98 111.63 -40.05
N ALA A 726 54.92 111.82 -40.83
CA ALA A 726 54.46 110.85 -41.81
C ALA A 726 54.27 111.51 -43.17
N TYR A 727 54.56 110.78 -44.24
CA TYR A 727 54.38 111.18 -45.63
C TYR A 727 53.07 110.59 -46.15
N LEU A 728 52.08 111.45 -46.38
CA LEU A 728 50.76 111.12 -46.90
C LEU A 728 50.74 111.30 -48.42
N THR A 729 50.43 110.25 -49.16
CA THR A 729 50.37 110.22 -50.63
C THR A 729 49.05 109.61 -51.12
N LEU A 730 48.70 109.86 -52.38
CA LEU A 730 47.57 109.15 -53.02
C LEU A 730 47.97 107.68 -53.23
N ALA A 731 47.18 106.74 -52.73
CA ALA A 731 47.41 105.31 -53.01
C ALA A 731 47.00 104.96 -54.45
N LEU A 732 45.92 105.58 -54.94
CA LEU A 732 45.37 105.38 -56.28
C LEU A 732 45.94 106.39 -57.28
N HIS A 733 46.09 105.96 -58.53
CA HIS A 733 46.52 106.84 -59.63
C HIS A 733 45.51 107.96 -59.90
N TRP A 734 44.22 107.72 -59.63
CA TRP A 734 43.15 108.69 -59.80
C TRP A 734 42.30 108.77 -58.53
N VAL A 735 42.30 109.94 -57.89
CA VAL A 735 41.40 110.28 -56.78
C VAL A 735 40.54 111.48 -57.19
N GLU A 736 39.27 111.47 -56.82
CA GLU A 736 38.29 112.48 -57.24
C GLU A 736 38.74 113.90 -56.82
N PRO A 737 38.75 114.90 -57.73
CA PRO A 737 39.14 116.27 -57.42
C PRO A 737 38.15 116.97 -56.48
N ARG A 738 38.41 116.91 -55.17
CA ARG A 738 37.63 117.56 -54.10
C ARG A 738 38.48 117.72 -52.84
N GLU A 739 37.92 118.35 -51.81
CA GLU A 739 38.49 118.34 -50.46
C GLU A 739 38.21 116.98 -49.80
N HIS A 740 39.24 116.33 -49.29
CA HIS A 740 39.18 115.08 -48.54
C HIS A 740 39.69 115.31 -47.12
N ILE A 741 39.06 114.65 -46.15
CA ILE A 741 39.46 114.68 -44.74
C ILE A 741 39.99 113.29 -44.40
N ILE A 742 41.30 113.20 -44.13
CA ILE A 742 41.99 111.94 -43.85
C ILE A 742 42.18 111.83 -42.34
N PRO A 743 41.49 110.89 -41.64
CA PRO A 743 41.77 110.59 -40.26
C PRO A 743 43.10 109.84 -40.14
N VAL A 744 44.10 110.48 -39.53
CA VAL A 744 45.40 109.91 -39.17
C VAL A 744 45.40 109.68 -37.67
N VAL A 745 45.45 108.42 -37.26
CA VAL A 745 45.63 108.04 -35.86
C VAL A 745 47.11 108.11 -35.53
N VAL A 746 47.45 109.01 -34.62
CA VAL A 746 48.78 109.15 -34.05
C VAL A 746 48.78 108.47 -32.70
N SER A 747 49.70 107.55 -32.46
CA SER A 747 49.88 106.92 -31.15
C SER A 747 51.29 107.14 -30.62
N HIS A 748 51.36 107.42 -29.32
CA HIS A 748 52.60 107.49 -28.54
C HIS A 748 52.30 106.84 -27.19
N ASN A 749 52.98 105.72 -26.89
CA ASN A 749 52.68 104.85 -25.75
C ASN A 749 51.21 104.38 -25.76
N ALA A 750 50.50 104.52 -24.64
CA ALA A 750 49.10 104.13 -24.49
C ALA A 750 48.10 105.20 -24.96
N GLN A 751 48.57 106.39 -25.35
CA GLN A 751 47.71 107.48 -25.79
C GLN A 751 47.58 107.47 -27.32
N MET A 752 46.34 107.53 -27.78
CA MET A 752 45.99 107.62 -29.20
C MET A 752 45.22 108.92 -29.45
N TRP A 753 45.58 109.60 -30.53
CA TRP A 753 44.91 110.82 -30.98
C TRP A 753 44.55 110.67 -32.45
N GLN A 754 43.45 111.26 -32.88
CA GLN A 754 43.04 111.25 -34.28
C GLN A 754 43.18 112.67 -34.85
N LEU A 755 44.13 112.87 -35.75
CA LEU A 755 44.27 114.09 -36.55
C LEU A 755 43.41 114.00 -37.82
N LEU A 756 42.62 115.03 -38.10
CA LEU A 756 41.86 115.16 -39.35
C LEU A 756 42.64 116.03 -40.34
N VAL A 757 43.39 115.41 -41.25
CA VAL A 757 44.20 116.11 -42.26
C VAL A 757 43.34 116.50 -43.45
N ARG A 758 43.23 117.81 -43.75
CA ARG A 758 42.47 118.33 -44.89
C ARG A 758 43.35 118.43 -46.13
N VAL A 759 42.98 117.69 -47.18
CA VAL A 759 43.73 117.64 -48.45
C VAL A 759 42.82 118.00 -49.61
N ILE A 760 43.24 118.99 -50.41
CA ILE A 760 42.55 119.34 -51.65
C ILE A 760 43.21 118.58 -52.79
N VAL A 761 42.50 117.62 -53.36
CA VAL A 761 42.95 116.92 -54.57
C VAL A 761 42.46 117.69 -55.80
N CYS A 762 43.36 118.03 -56.71
CA CYS A 762 43.04 118.77 -57.92
C CYS A 762 43.85 118.31 -59.13
N ARG A 763 43.34 118.61 -60.34
CA ARG A 763 44.11 118.40 -61.56
C ARG A 763 45.24 119.42 -61.60
N CYS A 764 46.48 118.99 -61.79
CA CYS A 764 47.59 119.93 -61.91
C CYS A 764 48.00 120.16 -63.36
N ASN A 765 48.49 121.36 -63.66
CA ASN A 765 49.16 121.62 -64.94
C ASN A 765 50.53 120.88 -64.98
N VAL A 766 51.23 120.97 -66.10
CA VAL A 766 52.60 120.41 -66.26
C VAL A 766 53.62 120.96 -65.26
N GLU A 767 53.33 122.09 -64.59
CA GLU A 767 54.16 122.70 -63.55
C GLU A 767 53.77 122.25 -62.13
N GLY A 768 52.86 121.28 -61.97
CA GLY A 768 52.40 120.81 -60.65
C GLY A 768 51.45 121.78 -59.94
N GLN A 769 50.98 122.83 -60.60
CA GLN A 769 50.05 123.80 -60.01
C GLN A 769 48.60 123.31 -60.12
N CYS A 770 47.91 123.32 -58.98
CA CYS A 770 46.49 122.97 -58.83
C CYS A 770 45.60 123.83 -59.76
N MET A 771 45.07 123.22 -60.83
CA MET A 771 44.13 123.84 -61.74
C MET A 771 42.76 123.93 -61.07
N ARG A 772 42.45 125.11 -60.55
CA ARG A 772 41.11 125.47 -60.12
C ARG A 772 40.23 125.57 -61.38
N LYS A 773 39.11 124.84 -61.43
CA LYS A 773 38.09 125.08 -62.47
C LYS A 773 37.71 126.55 -62.42
N VAL A 774 38.17 127.32 -63.40
CA VAL A 774 37.75 128.69 -63.62
C VAL A 774 36.31 128.59 -64.11
N GLY A 775 35.34 128.75 -63.19
CA GLY A 775 33.97 129.01 -63.58
C GLY A 775 33.96 130.23 -64.51
N ARG A 776 33.28 130.10 -65.66
CA ARG A 776 33.13 131.11 -66.72
C ARG A 776 33.17 132.55 -66.19
N MET A 777 33.91 133.42 -66.91
CA MET A 777 33.87 134.89 -66.84
C MET A 777 32.48 135.41 -66.43
N LYS A 778 32.36 136.07 -65.27
CA LYS A 778 31.20 136.91 -64.92
C LYS A 778 31.33 138.29 -65.60
N GLY A 779 31.44 138.22 -66.91
CA GLY A 779 31.08 139.23 -67.92
C GLY A 779 29.93 138.70 -68.76
N MET A 780 28.99 137.98 -68.12
CA MET A 780 27.63 137.81 -68.61
C MET A 780 26.69 137.90 -67.39
N PRO A 781 25.59 138.68 -67.44
CA PRO A 781 24.93 139.19 -66.23
C PRO A 781 24.05 138.13 -65.55
N THR A 782 24.59 137.63 -64.43
CA THR A 782 23.96 137.39 -63.11
C THR A 782 22.55 136.77 -63.01
N LYS A 783 22.46 135.58 -62.41
CA LYS A 783 21.16 135.00 -61.97
C LYS A 783 20.74 135.29 -60.53
N LEU A 784 21.50 136.05 -59.74
CA LEU A 784 21.02 136.50 -58.42
C LEU A 784 21.16 138.02 -58.17
N SER A 785 22.01 138.73 -58.92
CA SER A 785 21.99 140.20 -58.92
C SER A 785 21.24 140.79 -60.12
N ALA A 786 21.36 140.25 -61.34
CA ALA A 786 20.45 140.62 -62.44
C ALA A 786 19.15 139.85 -62.45
N VAL A 787 18.90 138.82 -61.63
CA VAL A 787 17.48 138.47 -61.37
C VAL A 787 16.89 139.51 -60.42
N GLY A 788 17.59 139.94 -59.37
CA GLY A 788 17.10 141.03 -58.52
C GLY A 788 16.94 142.36 -59.27
N ILE A 789 17.89 142.71 -60.14
CA ILE A 789 17.89 143.97 -60.89
C ILE A 789 17.07 143.86 -62.18
N LEU A 790 17.03 142.73 -62.91
CA LEU A 790 16.15 142.57 -64.09
C LEU A 790 14.70 142.29 -63.68
N VAL A 791 14.42 141.57 -62.59
CA VAL A 791 13.06 141.49 -62.03
C VAL A 791 12.69 142.84 -61.44
N GLY A 792 13.60 143.52 -60.74
CA GLY A 792 13.39 144.88 -60.26
C GLY A 792 13.11 145.88 -61.38
N THR A 793 13.85 145.85 -62.49
CA THR A 793 13.63 146.75 -63.63
C THR A 793 12.47 146.30 -64.51
N LEU A 794 12.18 145.02 -64.69
CA LEU A 794 10.98 144.57 -65.41
C LEU A 794 9.70 144.79 -64.60
N VAL A 795 9.75 144.69 -63.28
CA VAL A 795 8.63 145.09 -62.41
C VAL A 795 8.51 146.61 -62.41
N ALA A 796 9.60 147.36 -62.32
CA ALA A 796 9.55 148.83 -62.41
C ALA A 796 9.05 149.30 -63.78
N ILE A 797 9.54 148.73 -64.89
CA ILE A 797 9.09 149.03 -66.25
C ILE A 797 7.67 148.50 -66.49
N GLY A 798 7.32 147.33 -65.96
CA GLY A 798 5.96 146.79 -66.04
C GLY A 798 4.98 147.66 -65.28
N ILE A 799 5.35 148.15 -64.10
CA ILE A 799 4.57 149.14 -63.35
C ILE A 799 4.57 150.47 -64.10
N PHE A 800 5.68 150.94 -64.66
CA PHE A 800 5.73 152.20 -65.41
C PHE A 800 4.96 152.12 -66.72
N LEU A 801 4.95 150.98 -67.40
CA LEU A 801 4.22 150.74 -68.64
C LEU A 801 2.77 150.42 -68.36
N ILE A 802 2.42 149.79 -67.25
CA ILE A 802 1.03 149.71 -66.80
C ILE A 802 0.59 151.09 -66.36
N LEU A 803 1.41 151.90 -65.69
CA LEU A 803 1.07 153.27 -65.35
C LEU A 803 0.97 154.14 -66.60
N ILE A 804 1.85 153.99 -67.60
CA ILE A 804 1.72 154.65 -68.90
C ILE A 804 0.52 154.08 -69.63
N PHE A 805 0.31 152.77 -69.71
CA PHE A 805 -0.86 152.22 -70.38
C PHE A 805 -2.13 152.54 -69.64
N THR A 806 -2.19 152.65 -68.31
CA THR A 806 -3.38 153.09 -67.59
C THR A 806 -3.52 154.60 -67.69
N HIS A 807 -2.44 155.37 -67.74
CA HIS A 807 -2.49 156.82 -67.95
C HIS A 807 -2.77 157.17 -69.43
N TRP A 808 -2.50 156.29 -70.38
CA TRP A 808 -2.76 156.46 -71.80
C TRP A 808 -4.12 155.86 -72.18
N THR A 809 -4.45 154.66 -71.69
CA THR A 809 -5.78 154.03 -71.84
C THR A 809 -6.86 154.73 -71.00
N MET A 810 -6.52 155.41 -69.89
CA MET A 810 -7.44 156.30 -69.18
C MET A 810 -7.33 157.77 -69.58
N SER A 811 -6.57 158.15 -70.62
CA SER A 811 -6.56 159.53 -71.11
C SER A 811 -6.78 159.77 -72.62
N ARG A 812 -7.10 158.76 -73.45
CA ARG A 812 -7.97 158.85 -74.66
C ARG A 812 -7.82 157.55 -75.49
N LYS A 813 -8.88 156.84 -75.89
CA LYS A 813 -10.20 157.27 -76.36
C LYS A 813 -10.07 158.24 -77.56
N LYS A 814 -9.77 157.62 -78.72
CA LYS A 814 -10.04 157.96 -80.15
C LYS A 814 -8.76 157.88 -81.02
N ASP A 815 -8.58 157.02 -82.04
CA ASP A 815 -9.19 155.76 -82.54
C ASP A 815 -8.36 155.28 -83.80
N PRO A 816 -8.62 154.14 -84.49
CA PRO A 816 -7.73 152.95 -84.57
C PRO A 816 -7.33 152.50 -86.01
N ASP A 817 -6.61 151.37 -86.14
CA ASP A 817 -6.64 150.32 -87.21
C ASP A 817 -5.28 149.56 -87.23
N GLN A 818 -5.19 148.26 -86.90
CA GLN A 818 -5.43 147.04 -87.74
C GLN A 818 -4.25 146.74 -88.71
N PRO A 819 -4.03 145.52 -89.27
CA PRO A 819 -4.06 144.12 -88.83
C PRO A 819 -2.66 143.43 -88.96
N ALA A 820 -2.39 142.34 -88.24
CA ALA A 820 -2.29 140.93 -88.69
C ALA A 820 -1.10 140.51 -89.59
N ASP A 821 -0.78 139.23 -89.43
CA ASP A 821 -0.30 138.29 -90.45
C ASP A 821 1.19 137.88 -90.51
N SER A 822 1.36 136.60 -90.14
CA SER A 822 1.95 135.51 -90.94
C SER A 822 3.48 135.48 -91.11
N VAL A 823 4.15 134.39 -90.68
CA VAL A 823 4.42 133.17 -91.47
C VAL A 823 4.86 133.55 -92.88
N PRO A 824 6.13 133.35 -93.29
CA PRO A 824 6.47 132.12 -94.05
C PRO A 824 8.01 131.86 -94.13
N LEU A 825 8.57 130.89 -94.84
CA LEU A 825 8.24 129.56 -95.36
C LEU A 825 9.59 129.02 -95.86
N LYS A 826 9.69 127.68 -95.89
CA LYS A 826 10.34 126.89 -96.95
C LYS A 826 11.86 126.96 -97.14
N ALA A 827 12.46 125.78 -97.08
CA ALA A 827 12.90 125.04 -98.27
C ALA A 827 12.88 123.55 -97.89
N THR A 828 12.13 122.58 -98.44
CA THR A 828 11.89 122.09 -99.81
C THR A 828 13.16 121.97 -100.65
N VAL A 829 13.85 120.83 -100.57
CA VAL A 829 13.81 119.65 -101.48
C VAL A 829 14.45 118.50 -100.72
#